data_AF-A0A8J8NVU2-F1
#
_entry.id   AF-A0A8J8NVU2-F1
#
_cell.length_a   1.000
_cell.length_b   1.000
_cell.length_c   1.000
_cell.angle_alpha   90.00
_cell.angle_beta   90.00
_cell.angle_gamma   90.00
#
_symmetry.space_group_name_H-M   'P 1'
#
loop_
_entity.id
_entity.type
_entity.pdbx_description
1 polymer ?
#
loop_
_entity_poly.entity_id
_entity_poly.type
_entity_poly.pdbx_seq_one_letter_code
_entity_poly.pdbx_strand_id
1 'polypeptide(L)'
;MEKKSTKLADSDFDSLNGGELKMLLSQLNDMQGRKNINLDQMGAFSMQKAVQKQALLLGNGPNQEQMRAITCANNLNCFNKAILSCANCKLVAYCSKECQVAHWKEQHKQMCKNGMGKPDWQPDPMFAMEADRLSVEDMFYATMSTDLWGKSPGFDLINFRSNEGKDPNFKCRSYDVFFAAGGDIRFMLMTFDSIEELCKRCDRVNLHLNDISSLVSVRNLLMTYLLVTEGEEAIDFVINLWYSCALTSQQSQYLQNLFIQATGLDQKALKLIKNCSKDRCQNMREFFEMSGLIKADLTDERLKLLIQMYNCLTEEESFMKMKEERNTKFNRNQGMIQKRLGEQEPKHRESLNFFRQHGVLFPMSNAIVQMSSCNNYLNDPDKGWPIDQKLNPLYSWPMKKVLSTNPYNVPENDLYGRLYFFIVDKMKNFIRLMQTRKIQIQITCKNAVTLMEDLKIARKEYDRIDVSTLSDENYVGLGRCLELSAPLLKIRNPHSRLVTTLMNWIAGTKFLNFMSTNPNLKNYYKIKALSEKESGDLFLKILQEDEEHIKKSPFEAMKQIKSGLLSLSTQIRFLRRHPEIFEGFINPFYKVAEKLGLMRVSPNTIVPFVADQENEVILHMNDLHNERYIEWQLIDQKPQLPQILPEYLEEGNISYQQKQFTRAIESYTDGIQIVSNLEGLDKETLTILANLYTKRALCYQNEGKHKQALEDAEYVLANIQSSNKEALQLKANALKNLGRLNDALANFIELLQLSPGTGAQQVLQAPEK
;
A
#
# COMPACT_ATOMS: atom_id res chain seq x y z
N MET A 1 -23.94 -23.43 -42.67
CA MET A 1 -23.39 -22.15 -42.17
C MET A 1 -22.51 -22.34 -40.92
N GLU A 2 -21.82 -23.47 -40.78
CA GLU A 2 -20.89 -23.76 -39.66
C GLU A 2 -19.40 -23.58 -40.03
N LYS A 3 -19.10 -23.00 -41.20
CA LYS A 3 -17.72 -22.70 -41.64
C LYS A 3 -17.35 -21.21 -41.64
N LYS A 4 -18.15 -20.36 -40.97
CA LYS A 4 -17.85 -18.93 -40.78
C LYS A 4 -17.67 -18.51 -39.31
N SER A 5 -17.78 -19.43 -38.34
CA SER A 5 -17.62 -19.12 -36.91
C SER A 5 -16.19 -19.28 -36.37
N THR A 6 -15.22 -19.69 -37.19
CA THR A 6 -13.83 -19.95 -36.76
C THR A 6 -12.78 -19.14 -37.52
N LYS A 7 -13.15 -17.95 -38.02
CA LYS A 7 -12.20 -16.93 -38.50
C LYS A 7 -12.68 -15.53 -38.12
N LEU A 8 -12.60 -15.23 -36.83
CA LEU A 8 -12.41 -13.86 -36.34
C LEU A 8 -11.27 -13.97 -35.34
N ALA A 9 -10.05 -13.99 -35.87
CA ALA A 9 -8.86 -13.79 -35.07
C ALA A 9 -8.85 -12.33 -34.60
N ASP A 10 -8.17 -12.06 -33.49
CA ASP A 10 -8.08 -10.79 -32.76
C ASP A 10 -7.68 -9.54 -33.58
N SER A 11 -7.46 -9.65 -34.90
CA SER A 11 -7.00 -8.57 -35.78
C SER A 11 -8.09 -7.77 -36.49
N ASP A 12 -9.34 -8.26 -36.60
CA ASP A 12 -10.37 -7.57 -37.41
C ASP A 12 -11.23 -6.58 -36.60
N PHE A 13 -11.23 -6.67 -35.27
CA PHE A 13 -12.03 -5.80 -34.38
C PHE A 13 -11.45 -4.39 -34.17
N ASP A 14 -10.15 -4.21 -34.37
CA ASP A 14 -9.50 -2.89 -34.28
C ASP A 14 -9.85 -1.94 -35.44
N SER A 15 -10.55 -2.46 -36.47
CA SER A 15 -10.86 -1.72 -37.69
C SER A 15 -12.30 -1.18 -37.76
N LEU A 16 -13.17 -1.58 -36.83
CA LEU A 16 -14.59 -1.20 -36.79
C LEU A 16 -14.80 0.12 -36.04
N ASN A 17 -15.62 1.02 -36.59
CA ASN A 17 -15.97 2.27 -35.91
C ASN A 17 -17.10 2.07 -34.89
N GLY A 18 -17.27 3.02 -33.96
CA GLY A 18 -18.25 2.92 -32.87
C GLY A 18 -19.73 2.81 -33.31
N GLY A 19 -20.06 3.16 -34.56
CA GLY A 19 -21.39 2.95 -35.13
C GLY A 19 -21.64 1.51 -35.54
N GLU A 20 -20.65 0.87 -36.15
CA GLU A 20 -20.71 -0.54 -36.61
C GLU A 20 -20.80 -1.51 -35.43
N LEU A 21 -20.12 -1.20 -34.33
CA LEU A 21 -20.17 -1.96 -33.08
C LEU A 21 -21.51 -1.87 -32.37
N LYS A 22 -22.15 -0.69 -32.34
CA LYS A 22 -23.51 -0.52 -31.78
C LYS A 22 -24.53 -1.37 -32.56
N MET A 23 -24.37 -1.47 -33.87
CA MET A 23 -25.22 -2.30 -34.71
C MET A 23 -25.03 -3.80 -34.41
N LEU A 24 -23.78 -4.25 -34.25
CA LEU A 24 -23.46 -5.62 -33.84
C LEU A 24 -24.00 -5.96 -32.43
N LEU A 25 -23.88 -5.03 -31.48
CA LEU A 25 -24.39 -5.19 -30.12
C LEU A 25 -25.93 -5.28 -30.09
N SER A 26 -26.61 -4.45 -30.89
CA SER A 26 -28.06 -4.52 -31.09
C SER A 26 -28.49 -5.86 -31.69
N GLN A 27 -27.75 -6.35 -32.69
CA GLN A 27 -28.03 -7.63 -33.33
C GLN A 27 -27.80 -8.83 -32.39
N LEU A 28 -26.76 -8.78 -31.54
CA LEU A 28 -26.50 -9.78 -30.51
C LEU A 28 -27.58 -9.82 -29.43
N ASN A 29 -28.03 -8.66 -28.96
CA ASN A 29 -29.13 -8.56 -28.01
C ASN A 29 -30.47 -9.03 -28.61
N ASP A 30 -30.72 -8.72 -29.88
CA ASP A 30 -31.89 -9.24 -30.61
C ASP A 30 -31.82 -10.76 -30.81
N MET A 31 -30.62 -11.33 -30.99
CA MET A 31 -30.42 -12.78 -31.08
C MET A 31 -30.64 -13.49 -29.74
N GLN A 32 -30.17 -12.91 -28.62
CA GLN A 32 -30.45 -13.42 -27.27
C GLN A 32 -31.94 -13.34 -26.92
N GLY A 33 -32.64 -12.30 -27.40
CA GLY A 33 -34.08 -12.15 -27.22
C GLY A 33 -34.92 -13.13 -28.06
N ARG A 34 -34.36 -13.74 -29.12
CA ARG A 34 -35.14 -14.55 -30.08
C ARG A 34 -34.91 -16.06 -30.03
N LYS A 35 -33.87 -16.60 -29.37
CA LYS A 35 -33.75 -18.05 -29.11
C LYS A 35 -32.92 -18.34 -27.85
N ASN A 36 -33.38 -19.30 -27.05
CA ASN A 36 -32.61 -20.02 -26.02
C ASN A 36 -31.41 -20.74 -26.67
N ILE A 37 -30.34 -20.02 -26.97
CA ILE A 37 -29.08 -20.58 -27.44
C ILE A 37 -28.09 -20.48 -26.27
N ASN A 38 -27.68 -21.64 -25.77
CA ASN A 38 -26.62 -21.74 -24.76
C ASN A 38 -25.27 -21.56 -25.49
N LEU A 39 -24.86 -20.30 -25.67
CA LEU A 39 -23.50 -19.96 -26.08
C LEU A 39 -22.61 -20.08 -24.83
N ASP A 40 -21.51 -20.82 -24.92
CA ASP A 40 -20.54 -21.00 -23.83
C ASP A 40 -20.31 -19.69 -23.09
N GLN A 41 -20.59 -19.68 -21.78
CA GLN A 41 -20.58 -18.48 -20.94
C GLN A 41 -19.22 -17.74 -21.01
N MET A 42 -18.11 -18.45 -21.26
CA MET A 42 -16.79 -17.85 -21.45
C MET A 42 -16.65 -17.06 -22.77
N GLY A 43 -17.29 -17.50 -23.87
CA GLY A 43 -17.21 -16.83 -25.17
C GLY A 43 -18.06 -15.56 -25.24
N ALA A 44 -19.26 -15.60 -24.65
CA ALA A 44 -20.13 -14.43 -24.52
C ALA A 44 -19.54 -13.38 -23.55
N PHE A 45 -18.91 -13.83 -22.45
CA PHE A 45 -18.21 -12.96 -21.51
C PHE A 45 -16.98 -12.31 -22.15
N SER A 46 -16.21 -13.04 -22.94
CA SER A 46 -15.05 -12.51 -23.66
C SER A 46 -15.43 -11.50 -24.75
N MET A 47 -16.53 -11.74 -25.48
CA MET A 47 -17.07 -10.78 -26.46
C MET A 47 -17.70 -9.54 -25.80
N GLN A 48 -18.45 -9.68 -24.70
CA GLN A 48 -18.96 -8.52 -23.94
C GLN A 48 -17.81 -7.70 -23.35
N LYS A 49 -16.76 -8.36 -22.86
CA LYS A 49 -15.57 -7.70 -22.32
C LYS A 49 -14.73 -7.06 -23.42
N ALA A 50 -14.69 -7.63 -24.63
CA ALA A 50 -14.04 -7.03 -25.81
C ALA A 50 -14.82 -5.82 -26.36
N VAL A 51 -16.16 -5.88 -26.39
CA VAL A 51 -17.02 -4.74 -26.80
C VAL A 51 -17.09 -3.66 -25.72
N GLN A 52 -16.96 -4.00 -24.43
CA GLN A 52 -16.77 -3.02 -23.34
C GLN A 52 -15.35 -2.44 -23.33
N LYS A 53 -14.33 -3.16 -23.82
CA LYS A 53 -12.93 -2.71 -23.86
C LYS A 53 -12.71 -1.52 -24.80
N GLN A 54 -13.52 -1.36 -25.85
CA GLN A 54 -13.44 -0.19 -26.72
C GLN A 54 -14.24 0.98 -26.10
N ALA A 55 -13.48 1.76 -25.33
CA ALA A 55 -13.81 3.00 -24.62
C ALA A 55 -14.66 2.84 -23.35
N LEU A 56 -14.06 2.25 -22.31
CA LEU A 56 -14.45 2.55 -20.93
C LEU A 56 -14.21 4.04 -20.68
N LEU A 57 -15.28 4.84 -20.76
CA LEU A 57 -15.29 6.29 -20.55
C LEU A 57 -15.16 6.64 -19.05
N LEU A 58 -14.07 6.19 -18.43
CA LEU A 58 -13.80 6.33 -17.00
C LEU A 58 -12.82 7.45 -16.68
N GLY A 59 -12.25 8.09 -17.70
CA GLY A 59 -11.27 9.13 -17.55
C GLY A 59 -11.85 10.50 -17.21
N ASN A 60 -10.96 11.41 -16.83
CA ASN A 60 -11.26 12.81 -16.58
C ASN A 60 -10.85 13.71 -17.76
N GLY A 61 -10.36 13.15 -18.86
CA GLY A 61 -9.97 13.87 -20.05
C GLY A 61 -11.15 14.28 -20.92
N PRO A 62 -10.88 15.00 -22.02
CA PRO A 62 -11.85 15.24 -23.07
C PRO A 62 -12.46 13.91 -23.52
N ASN A 63 -13.77 13.90 -23.77
CA ASN A 63 -14.52 12.68 -24.10
C ASN A 63 -14.40 11.57 -23.05
N GLN A 64 -14.00 11.88 -21.81
CA GLN A 64 -13.84 10.94 -20.70
C GLN A 64 -12.76 9.86 -20.95
N GLU A 65 -11.76 10.20 -21.75
CA GLU A 65 -10.53 9.44 -21.87
C GLU A 65 -9.61 9.68 -20.66
N GLN A 66 -8.70 8.74 -20.38
CA GLN A 66 -7.67 8.95 -19.37
C GLN A 66 -6.85 10.24 -19.62
N MET A 67 -6.66 11.04 -18.58
CA MET A 67 -5.81 12.23 -18.59
C MET A 67 -4.34 11.89 -18.78
N ARG A 68 -3.85 12.06 -20.01
CA ARG A 68 -2.44 11.81 -20.38
C ARG A 68 -1.56 13.05 -20.36
N ALA A 69 -2.13 14.23 -20.29
CA ALA A 69 -1.46 15.51 -20.15
C ALA A 69 -2.49 16.57 -19.74
N ILE A 70 -2.04 17.73 -19.26
CA ILE A 70 -2.95 18.86 -19.07
C ILE A 70 -3.52 19.34 -20.42
N THR A 71 -4.78 19.73 -20.42
CA THR A 71 -5.44 20.30 -21.60
C THR A 71 -5.51 21.83 -21.50
N CYS A 72 -5.83 22.47 -22.61
CA CYS A 72 -5.96 23.91 -22.69
C CYS A 72 -6.98 24.44 -21.68
N ALA A 73 -6.61 25.46 -20.89
CA ALA A 73 -7.50 26.09 -19.92
C ALA A 73 -8.71 26.80 -20.53
N ASN A 74 -8.73 27.04 -21.84
CA ASN A 74 -9.96 27.38 -22.56
C ASN A 74 -10.79 26.13 -22.89
N ASN A 75 -10.92 25.22 -21.93
CA ASN A 75 -11.41 23.85 -22.09
C ASN A 75 -12.90 23.75 -22.46
N LEU A 76 -13.69 24.82 -22.31
CA LEU A 76 -15.05 24.86 -22.85
C LEU A 76 -15.07 24.95 -24.38
N ASN A 77 -13.99 25.45 -24.97
CA ASN A 77 -13.89 25.72 -26.41
C ASN A 77 -12.75 24.96 -27.09
N CYS A 78 -11.82 24.37 -26.33
CA CYS A 78 -10.60 23.78 -26.86
C CYS A 78 -10.06 22.67 -25.95
N PHE A 79 -9.94 21.46 -26.49
CA PHE A 79 -9.43 20.27 -25.77
C PHE A 79 -7.97 19.94 -26.09
N ASN A 80 -7.28 20.79 -26.86
CA ASN A 80 -5.89 20.55 -27.27
C ASN A 80 -4.96 20.49 -26.06
N LYS A 81 -3.87 19.72 -26.19
CA LYS A 81 -2.79 19.66 -25.21
C LYS A 81 -2.24 21.06 -24.92
N ALA A 82 -2.08 21.40 -23.64
CA ALA A 82 -1.49 22.66 -23.25
C ALA A 82 0.04 22.62 -23.30
N ILE A 83 0.62 23.72 -23.77
CA ILE A 83 2.08 23.90 -23.95
C ILE A 83 2.57 25.27 -23.47
N LEU A 84 1.66 26.22 -23.18
CA LEU A 84 1.99 27.59 -22.79
C LEU A 84 1.35 27.92 -21.43
N SER A 85 2.14 27.93 -20.35
CA SER A 85 1.66 28.37 -19.04
C SER A 85 1.35 29.87 -19.02
N CYS A 86 0.37 30.27 -18.21
CA CYS A 86 0.12 31.69 -17.94
C CYS A 86 1.35 32.33 -17.30
N ALA A 87 1.94 33.32 -17.97
CA ALA A 87 3.18 33.96 -17.52
C ALA A 87 3.07 34.65 -16.14
N ASN A 88 1.86 35.06 -15.73
CA ASN A 88 1.66 35.78 -14.48
C ASN A 88 1.46 34.84 -13.28
N CYS A 89 0.48 33.91 -13.35
CA CYS A 89 0.18 33.04 -12.21
C CYS A 89 0.91 31.69 -12.25
N LYS A 90 1.26 31.20 -13.44
CA LYS A 90 1.74 29.83 -13.68
C LYS A 90 0.88 28.74 -13.03
N LEU A 91 -0.44 28.97 -12.89
CA LEU A 91 -1.42 28.02 -12.36
C LEU A 91 -2.21 27.30 -13.44
N VAL A 92 -2.31 27.90 -14.63
CA VAL A 92 -3.04 27.33 -15.78
C VAL A 92 -2.18 27.39 -17.04
N ALA A 93 -2.47 26.56 -18.03
CA ALA A 93 -1.79 26.57 -19.31
C ALA A 93 -2.75 26.43 -20.50
N TYR A 94 -2.24 26.78 -21.68
CA TYR A 94 -2.99 26.94 -22.92
C TYR A 94 -2.29 26.22 -24.07
N CYS A 95 -3.05 25.82 -25.09
CA CYS A 95 -2.46 25.32 -26.33
C CYS A 95 -1.90 26.44 -27.22
N SER A 96 -2.47 27.65 -27.14
CA SER A 96 -2.10 28.79 -28.00
C SER A 96 -2.35 30.14 -27.30
N LYS A 97 -1.82 31.22 -27.90
CA LYS A 97 -2.02 32.58 -27.38
C LYS A 97 -3.46 33.05 -27.54
N GLU A 98 -4.13 32.63 -28.61
CA GLU A 98 -5.52 32.94 -28.91
C GLU A 98 -6.43 32.38 -27.82
N CYS A 99 -6.24 31.10 -27.45
CA CYS A 99 -6.98 30.48 -26.35
C CYS A 99 -6.71 31.17 -25.01
N GLN A 100 -5.47 31.62 -24.76
CA GLN A 100 -5.15 32.40 -23.58
C GLN A 100 -5.95 33.71 -23.54
N VAL A 101 -5.99 34.46 -24.65
CA VAL A 101 -6.70 35.74 -24.72
C VAL A 101 -8.21 35.55 -24.55
N ALA A 102 -8.78 34.50 -25.15
CA ALA A 102 -10.20 34.17 -24.99
C ALA A 102 -10.55 33.86 -23.52
N HIS A 103 -9.87 32.87 -22.92
CA HIS A 103 -10.10 32.49 -21.53
C HIS A 103 -9.80 33.65 -20.54
N TRP A 104 -8.82 34.48 -20.84
CA TRP A 104 -8.49 35.66 -20.04
C TRP A 104 -9.66 36.64 -19.92
N LYS A 105 -10.31 36.96 -21.05
CA LYS A 105 -11.42 37.92 -21.09
C LYS A 105 -12.64 37.41 -20.33
N GLU A 106 -12.93 36.11 -20.43
CA GLU A 106 -14.17 35.53 -19.93
C GLU A 106 -14.09 35.07 -18.47
N GLN A 107 -12.98 34.44 -18.04
CA GLN A 107 -12.95 33.74 -16.74
C GLN A 107 -11.64 33.93 -15.96
N HIS A 108 -10.47 33.85 -16.62
CA HIS A 108 -9.19 33.73 -15.90
C HIS A 108 -8.70 35.03 -15.23
N LYS A 109 -9.06 36.22 -15.76
CA LYS A 109 -8.50 37.51 -15.29
C LYS A 109 -8.69 37.74 -13.79
N GLN A 110 -9.85 37.37 -13.24
CA GLN A 110 -10.14 37.55 -11.81
C GLN A 110 -9.32 36.58 -10.96
N MET A 111 -9.28 35.30 -11.33
CA MET A 111 -8.47 34.29 -10.65
C MET A 111 -6.99 34.66 -10.68
N CYS A 112 -6.46 35.03 -11.86
CA CYS A 112 -5.05 35.36 -12.02
C CYS A 112 -4.61 36.59 -11.19
N LYS A 113 -5.53 37.52 -10.94
CA LYS A 113 -5.30 38.75 -10.16
C LYS A 113 -5.73 38.62 -8.69
N ASN A 114 -6.05 37.41 -8.23
CA ASN A 114 -6.46 37.18 -6.85
C ASN A 114 -5.41 37.70 -5.86
N GLY A 115 -5.85 38.48 -4.86
CA GLY A 115 -4.99 39.05 -3.84
C GLY A 115 -4.29 38.00 -2.97
N MET A 116 -4.86 36.81 -2.84
CA MET A 116 -4.27 35.68 -2.11
C MET A 116 -2.92 35.25 -2.70
N GLY A 117 -2.75 35.45 -4.01
CA GLY A 117 -1.54 35.12 -4.76
C GLY A 117 -0.38 36.08 -4.61
N LYS A 118 -0.50 37.11 -3.75
CA LYS A 118 0.52 38.15 -3.60
C LYS A 118 1.51 37.82 -2.47
N PRO A 119 2.79 38.21 -2.59
CA PRO A 119 3.79 37.98 -1.54
C PRO A 119 3.45 38.64 -0.19
N ASP A 120 2.78 39.79 -0.23
CA ASP A 120 2.38 40.59 0.94
C ASP A 120 1.05 40.17 1.54
N TRP A 121 0.40 39.12 1.02
CA TRP A 121 -0.85 38.62 1.59
C TRP A 121 -0.64 38.14 3.03
N GLN A 122 -1.56 38.53 3.91
CA GLN A 122 -1.57 38.13 5.31
C GLN A 122 -2.93 37.50 5.65
N PRO A 123 -2.97 36.54 6.59
CA PRO A 123 -4.20 36.11 7.24
C PRO A 123 -4.97 37.30 7.80
N ASP A 124 -6.30 37.22 7.83
CA ASP A 124 -7.12 38.18 8.53
C ASP A 124 -6.75 38.16 10.03
N PRO A 125 -6.49 39.33 10.65
CA PRO A 125 -6.13 39.42 12.07
C PRO A 125 -7.14 38.74 13.00
N MET A 126 -8.44 38.78 12.68
CA MET A 126 -9.49 38.16 13.50
C MET A 126 -9.35 36.64 13.52
N PHE A 127 -9.08 36.05 12.36
CA PHE A 127 -8.88 34.61 12.21
C PHE A 127 -7.52 34.17 12.79
N ALA A 128 -6.48 34.99 12.68
CA ALA A 128 -5.20 34.73 13.34
C ALA A 128 -5.35 34.59 14.87
N MET A 129 -6.11 35.48 15.51
CA MET A 129 -6.39 35.43 16.96
C MET A 129 -7.25 34.22 17.37
N GLU A 130 -8.11 33.71 16.49
CA GLU A 130 -8.91 32.50 16.72
C GLU A 130 -8.04 31.23 16.65
N ALA A 131 -7.09 31.18 15.72
CA ALA A 131 -6.16 30.06 15.55
C ALA A 131 -5.31 29.78 16.79
N ASP A 132 -4.96 30.83 17.54
CA ASP A 132 -4.12 30.72 18.74
C ASP A 132 -4.95 30.40 20.01
N ARG A 133 -6.28 30.34 19.91
CA ARG A 133 -7.22 30.00 21.01
C ARG A 133 -7.72 28.56 20.99
N LEU A 134 -7.13 27.69 20.15
CA LEU A 134 -7.60 26.32 19.95
C LEU A 134 -7.94 25.63 21.29
N SER A 135 -9.16 25.11 21.36
CA SER A 135 -9.66 24.44 22.56
C SER A 135 -8.98 23.08 22.72
N VAL A 136 -8.90 22.60 23.97
CA VAL A 136 -8.46 21.22 24.28
C VAL A 136 -9.33 20.19 23.55
N GLU A 137 -10.59 20.53 23.26
CA GLU A 137 -11.52 19.71 22.46
C GLU A 137 -11.08 19.59 21.00
N ASP A 138 -10.58 20.65 20.35
CA ASP A 138 -10.06 20.60 18.97
C ASP A 138 -8.82 19.69 18.82
N MET A 139 -8.01 19.58 19.87
CA MET A 139 -6.90 18.61 19.93
C MET A 139 -7.41 17.18 20.12
N PHE A 140 -8.45 16.99 20.93
CA PHE A 140 -9.07 15.69 21.21
C PHE A 140 -9.79 15.11 19.97
N TYR A 141 -10.55 15.92 19.22
CA TYR A 141 -11.23 15.46 18.00
C TYR A 141 -10.26 15.09 16.87
N ALA A 142 -9.09 15.74 16.77
CA ALA A 142 -8.06 15.40 15.79
C ALA A 142 -7.45 13.99 16.01
N THR A 143 -7.55 13.44 17.23
CA THR A 143 -7.12 12.07 17.55
C THR A 143 -8.18 11.01 17.27
N MET A 144 -9.44 11.39 17.02
CA MET A 144 -10.58 10.48 16.83
C MET A 144 -11.17 10.48 15.41
N SER A 145 -10.63 11.28 14.47
CA SER A 145 -11.09 11.32 13.08
C SER A 145 -10.71 10.05 12.33
N THR A 146 -11.60 9.54 11.47
CA THR A 146 -11.26 8.45 10.55
C THR A 146 -10.31 8.97 9.47
N ASP A 147 -9.07 8.48 9.47
CA ASP A 147 -8.04 8.90 8.52
C ASP A 147 -8.22 8.18 7.18
N LEU A 148 -9.12 8.69 6.32
CA LEU A 148 -9.28 8.16 4.96
C LEU A 148 -8.12 8.53 4.03
N TRP A 149 -7.33 9.54 4.39
CA TRP A 149 -6.11 9.96 3.71
C TRP A 149 -4.95 9.85 4.69
N GLY A 150 -3.77 9.48 4.19
CA GLY A 150 -2.55 9.42 4.98
C GLY A 150 -2.13 10.76 5.59
N LYS A 151 -1.78 10.73 6.88
CA LYS A 151 -1.24 11.88 7.64
C LYS A 151 0.24 12.16 7.38
N SER A 152 1.02 11.12 7.09
CA SER A 152 2.44 11.17 6.75
C SER A 152 2.66 10.86 5.27
N PRO A 153 3.81 11.14 4.63
CA PRO A 153 4.11 10.71 3.26
C PRO A 153 4.36 9.20 3.12
N GLY A 154 4.01 8.63 1.96
CA GLY A 154 4.36 7.25 1.63
C GLY A 154 5.84 7.12 1.26
N PHE A 155 6.44 5.98 1.55
CA PHE A 155 7.84 5.68 1.24
C PHE A 155 7.98 4.27 0.69
N ASP A 156 9.16 3.98 0.13
CA ASP A 156 9.51 2.64 -0.36
C ASP A 156 9.92 1.75 0.82
N LEU A 157 9.05 0.82 1.20
CA LEU A 157 9.27 -0.07 2.35
C LEU A 157 10.35 -1.12 2.09
N ILE A 158 10.55 -1.51 0.82
CA ILE A 158 11.49 -2.58 0.46
C ILE A 158 12.91 -2.02 0.42
N ASN A 159 13.06 -0.82 -0.15
CA ASN A 159 14.34 -0.13 -0.34
C ASN A 159 15.39 -1.09 -0.94
N PHE A 160 15.04 -1.73 -2.06
CA PHE A 160 15.74 -2.88 -2.61
C PHE A 160 17.24 -2.62 -2.76
N ARG A 161 17.62 -1.48 -3.32
CA ARG A 161 19.04 -1.12 -3.58
C ARG A 161 19.90 -1.10 -2.31
N SER A 162 19.31 -0.71 -1.18
CA SER A 162 20.04 -0.60 0.10
C SER A 162 20.06 -1.93 0.87
N ASN A 163 19.23 -2.88 0.46
CA ASN A 163 18.98 -4.16 1.10
C ASN A 163 19.39 -5.29 0.16
N GLU A 164 18.42 -6.08 -0.35
CA GLU A 164 18.67 -7.26 -1.19
C GLU A 164 19.49 -6.96 -2.45
N GLY A 165 19.38 -5.75 -2.99
CA GLY A 165 20.14 -5.28 -4.15
C GLY A 165 21.65 -5.12 -3.92
N LYS A 166 22.12 -5.21 -2.68
CA LYS A 166 23.56 -5.29 -2.36
C LYS A 166 24.15 -6.65 -2.73
N ASP A 167 23.34 -7.70 -2.71
CA ASP A 167 23.76 -9.03 -3.15
C ASP A 167 23.37 -9.23 -4.62
N PRO A 168 24.33 -9.21 -5.56
CA PRO A 168 24.04 -9.40 -6.97
C PRO A 168 23.48 -10.80 -7.28
N ASN A 169 23.63 -11.77 -6.37
CA ASN A 169 23.12 -13.13 -6.53
C ASN A 169 21.80 -13.38 -5.78
N PHE A 170 21.25 -12.37 -5.10
CA PHE A 170 19.99 -12.52 -4.37
C PHE A 170 18.91 -13.07 -5.29
N LYS A 171 18.32 -14.18 -4.86
CA LYS A 171 17.16 -14.83 -5.46
C LYS A 171 16.29 -15.39 -4.35
N CYS A 172 14.98 -15.33 -4.54
CA CYS A 172 14.03 -15.87 -3.57
C CYS A 172 12.81 -16.47 -4.25
N ARG A 173 12.15 -17.43 -3.62
CA ARG A 173 10.92 -17.99 -4.20
C ARG A 173 9.73 -17.05 -4.00
N SER A 174 9.57 -16.57 -2.77
CA SER A 174 8.57 -15.56 -2.43
C SER A 174 9.19 -14.43 -1.64
N TYR A 175 8.77 -13.22 -1.98
CA TYR A 175 9.03 -12.03 -1.20
C TYR A 175 7.72 -11.54 -0.58
N ASP A 176 7.63 -11.51 0.74
CA ASP A 176 6.39 -11.31 1.49
C ASP A 176 6.45 -9.98 2.26
N VAL A 177 5.53 -9.06 1.95
CA VAL A 177 5.44 -7.73 2.55
C VAL A 177 4.13 -7.59 3.32
N PHE A 178 4.21 -7.14 4.57
CA PHE A 178 3.05 -6.95 5.44
C PHE A 178 2.93 -5.50 5.93
N PHE A 179 1.83 -4.86 5.58
CA PHE A 179 1.41 -3.56 6.10
C PHE A 179 0.36 -3.80 7.19
N ALA A 180 0.78 -3.90 8.45
CA ALA A 180 -0.07 -4.32 9.56
C ALA A 180 -1.13 -3.27 9.95
N ALA A 181 -0.81 -1.98 9.76
CA ALA A 181 -1.71 -0.85 9.97
C ALA A 181 -1.39 0.32 9.02
N GLY A 182 -0.86 -0.02 7.84
CA GLY A 182 -0.56 0.91 6.75
C GLY A 182 -1.46 0.62 5.55
N GLY A 183 -2.75 0.38 5.80
CA GLY A 183 -3.66 -0.18 4.79
C GLY A 183 -3.84 0.69 3.56
N ASP A 184 -3.65 2.01 3.66
CA ASP A 184 -3.67 2.94 2.54
C ASP A 184 -2.71 2.50 1.41
N ILE A 185 -3.26 2.29 0.20
CA ILE A 185 -2.52 1.76 -0.96
C ILE A 185 -1.36 2.66 -1.42
N ARG A 186 -1.20 3.90 -0.91
CA ARG A 186 -0.04 4.76 -1.23
C ARG A 186 1.30 4.13 -0.84
N PHE A 187 1.37 3.42 0.29
CA PHE A 187 2.61 2.76 0.72
C PHE A 187 2.97 1.63 -0.24
N MET A 188 1.95 0.88 -0.66
CA MET A 188 2.09 -0.09 -1.74
C MET A 188 2.60 0.60 -3.01
N LEU A 189 1.89 1.60 -3.54
CA LEU A 189 2.28 2.30 -4.78
C LEU A 189 3.69 2.92 -4.74
N MET A 190 4.12 3.45 -3.59
CA MET A 190 5.46 4.01 -3.42
C MET A 190 6.58 2.95 -3.42
N THR A 191 6.24 1.69 -3.13
CA THR A 191 7.16 0.57 -3.05
C THR A 191 7.34 -0.16 -4.40
N PHE A 192 6.51 0.16 -5.41
CA PHE A 192 6.48 -0.59 -6.69
C PHE A 192 7.76 -0.49 -7.51
N ASP A 193 8.52 0.60 -7.39
CA ASP A 193 9.82 0.72 -8.07
C ASP A 193 10.81 -0.35 -7.55
N SER A 194 10.77 -0.68 -6.25
CA SER A 194 11.56 -1.78 -5.67
C SER A 194 10.96 -3.16 -5.94
N ILE A 195 9.63 -3.28 -6.03
CA ILE A 195 8.95 -4.53 -6.42
C ILE A 195 9.34 -4.92 -7.85
N GLU A 196 9.49 -3.97 -8.77
CA GLU A 196 9.94 -4.27 -10.14
C GLU A 196 11.28 -4.98 -10.17
N GLU A 197 12.24 -4.54 -9.34
CA GLU A 197 13.53 -5.20 -9.22
C GLU A 197 13.42 -6.58 -8.56
N LEU A 198 12.60 -6.72 -7.51
CA LEU A 198 12.35 -8.02 -6.87
C LEU A 198 11.70 -9.02 -7.83
N CYS A 199 10.76 -8.59 -8.67
CA CYS A 199 10.13 -9.47 -9.66
C CYS A 199 11.09 -10.01 -10.74
N LYS A 200 12.33 -9.48 -10.82
CA LYS A 200 13.41 -10.05 -11.66
C LYS A 200 14.22 -11.12 -10.91
N ARG A 201 14.15 -11.14 -9.58
CA ARG A 201 14.96 -12.00 -8.69
C ARG A 201 14.15 -13.04 -7.95
N CYS A 202 12.84 -12.83 -7.84
CA CYS A 202 11.94 -13.70 -7.11
C CYS A 202 10.75 -14.18 -7.94
N ASP A 203 10.31 -15.42 -7.69
CA ASP A 203 9.23 -16.05 -8.46
C ASP A 203 7.87 -15.39 -8.19
N ARG A 204 7.64 -14.90 -6.97
CA ARG A 204 6.40 -14.25 -6.55
C ARG A 204 6.64 -13.15 -5.51
N VAL A 205 5.85 -12.09 -5.56
CA VAL A 205 5.78 -11.07 -4.52
C VAL A 205 4.37 -11.05 -3.92
N ASN A 206 4.26 -11.11 -2.60
CA ASN A 206 2.99 -11.09 -1.88
C ASN A 206 2.91 -9.82 -1.04
N LEU A 207 1.79 -9.11 -1.15
CA LEU A 207 1.50 -7.91 -0.40
C LEU A 207 0.30 -8.18 0.49
N HIS A 208 0.44 -7.97 1.79
CA HIS A 208 -0.64 -8.14 2.76
C HIS A 208 -0.96 -6.78 3.38
N LEU A 209 -2.11 -6.21 3.00
CA LEU A 209 -2.61 -4.92 3.45
C LEU A 209 -3.66 -5.14 4.53
N ASN A 210 -3.42 -4.61 5.73
CA ASN A 210 -4.38 -4.63 6.83
C ASN A 210 -4.70 -3.22 7.31
N ASP A 211 -5.99 -2.98 7.58
CA ASP A 211 -6.44 -1.80 8.31
C ASP A 211 -7.59 -2.16 9.28
N ILE A 212 -7.65 -1.49 10.42
CA ILE A 212 -8.78 -1.67 11.34
C ILE A 212 -10.04 -0.96 10.82
N SER A 213 -9.85 0.10 10.02
CA SER A 213 -10.92 0.86 9.41
C SER A 213 -11.57 0.08 8.28
N SER A 214 -12.87 -0.15 8.46
CA SER A 214 -13.71 -0.81 7.46
C SER A 214 -13.76 0.01 6.17
N LEU A 215 -13.91 1.33 6.31
CA LEU A 215 -13.99 2.26 5.17
C LEU A 215 -12.70 2.24 4.35
N VAL A 216 -11.54 2.23 4.99
CA VAL A 216 -10.25 2.15 4.30
C VAL A 216 -10.13 0.81 3.56
N SER A 217 -10.37 -0.29 4.26
CA SER A 217 -10.21 -1.64 3.70
C SER A 217 -11.10 -1.92 2.48
N VAL A 218 -12.38 -1.54 2.54
CA VAL A 218 -13.32 -1.77 1.42
C VAL A 218 -13.02 -0.87 0.22
N ARG A 219 -12.54 0.35 0.45
CA ARG A 219 -12.09 1.25 -0.62
C ARG A 219 -10.82 0.74 -1.27
N ASN A 220 -9.86 0.26 -0.48
CA ASN A 220 -8.64 -0.35 -1.02
C ASN A 220 -8.96 -1.55 -1.90
N LEU A 221 -9.93 -2.38 -1.52
CA LEU A 221 -10.43 -3.46 -2.35
C LEU A 221 -10.96 -2.94 -3.69
N LEU A 222 -11.88 -1.97 -3.65
CA LEU A 222 -12.48 -1.41 -4.88
C LEU A 222 -11.43 -0.74 -5.78
N MET A 223 -10.56 0.10 -5.23
CA MET A 223 -9.51 0.79 -5.99
C MET A 223 -8.51 -0.19 -6.60
N THR A 224 -8.06 -1.18 -5.83
CA THR A 224 -7.12 -2.20 -6.32
C THR A 224 -7.78 -3.06 -7.41
N TYR A 225 -9.04 -3.45 -7.22
CA TYR A 225 -9.81 -4.18 -8.22
C TYR A 225 -9.88 -3.40 -9.54
N LEU A 226 -10.30 -2.12 -9.50
CA LEU A 226 -10.41 -1.28 -10.71
C LEU A 226 -9.08 -1.15 -11.46
N LEU A 227 -7.97 -0.93 -10.75
CA LEU A 227 -6.65 -0.85 -11.37
C LEU A 227 -6.23 -2.19 -12.01
N VAL A 228 -6.54 -3.31 -11.36
CA VAL A 228 -6.18 -4.65 -11.85
C VAL A 228 -7.03 -5.07 -13.05
N THR A 229 -8.34 -4.77 -13.04
CA THR A 229 -9.26 -5.25 -14.07
C THR A 229 -9.37 -4.32 -15.27
N GLU A 230 -9.37 -3.00 -15.05
CA GLU A 230 -9.58 -1.99 -16.10
C GLU A 230 -8.27 -1.33 -16.56
N GLY A 231 -7.17 -1.53 -15.82
CA GLY A 231 -5.85 -1.00 -16.19
C GLY A 231 -5.79 0.53 -16.17
N GLU A 232 -5.13 1.12 -17.17
CA GLU A 232 -4.86 2.57 -17.20
C GLU A 232 -6.12 3.44 -17.30
N GLU A 233 -7.19 2.91 -17.88
CA GLU A 233 -8.46 3.65 -18.02
C GLU A 233 -9.15 3.92 -16.67
N ALA A 234 -8.84 3.13 -15.63
CA ALA A 234 -9.37 3.35 -14.29
C ALA A 234 -8.56 4.36 -13.45
N ILE A 235 -7.39 4.83 -13.89
CA ILE A 235 -6.50 5.66 -13.06
C ILE A 235 -7.21 6.92 -12.55
N ASP A 236 -7.78 7.69 -13.48
CA ASP A 236 -8.51 8.93 -13.18
C ASP A 236 -9.71 8.69 -12.26
N PHE A 237 -10.39 7.57 -12.49
CA PHE A 237 -11.53 7.16 -11.68
C PHE A 237 -11.10 6.78 -10.26
N VAL A 238 -10.00 6.06 -10.10
CA VAL A 238 -9.43 5.71 -8.80
C VAL A 238 -8.93 6.95 -8.06
N ILE A 239 -8.31 7.92 -8.75
CA ILE A 239 -7.96 9.22 -8.16
C ILE A 239 -9.22 9.91 -7.59
N ASN A 240 -10.31 9.92 -8.35
CA ASN A 240 -11.55 10.53 -7.89
C ASN A 240 -12.14 9.79 -6.68
N LEU A 241 -12.22 8.44 -6.75
CA LEU A 241 -12.64 7.61 -5.62
C LEU A 241 -11.81 7.88 -4.36
N TRP A 242 -10.53 8.17 -4.53
CA TRP A 242 -9.59 8.36 -3.44
C TRP A 242 -9.65 9.76 -2.82
N TYR A 243 -9.64 10.81 -3.63
CA TYR A 243 -9.37 12.19 -3.17
C TYR A 243 -10.42 13.23 -3.58
N SER A 244 -11.37 12.89 -4.43
CA SER A 244 -12.37 13.83 -4.94
C SER A 244 -13.74 13.55 -4.33
N CYS A 245 -14.46 14.60 -3.90
CA CYS A 245 -15.84 14.48 -3.42
C CYS A 245 -16.85 14.21 -4.56
N ALA A 246 -16.41 14.26 -5.81
CA ALA A 246 -17.26 14.05 -6.97
C ALA A 246 -16.63 13.05 -7.96
N LEU A 247 -17.51 12.35 -8.67
CA LEU A 247 -17.24 11.46 -9.80
C LEU A 247 -17.90 12.05 -11.06
N THR A 248 -17.49 11.56 -12.23
CA THR A 248 -18.29 11.77 -13.45
C THR A 248 -19.54 10.91 -13.44
N SER A 249 -20.55 11.26 -14.24
CA SER A 249 -21.76 10.45 -14.37
C SER A 249 -21.46 9.03 -14.86
N GLN A 250 -20.46 8.87 -15.73
CA GLN A 250 -20.06 7.59 -16.30
C GLN A 250 -19.29 6.74 -15.30
N GLN A 251 -18.41 7.34 -14.51
CA GLN A 251 -17.78 6.67 -13.36
C GLN A 251 -18.83 6.17 -12.36
N SER A 252 -19.82 7.00 -12.02
CA SER A 252 -20.92 6.62 -11.13
C SER A 252 -21.77 5.49 -11.72
N GLN A 253 -22.09 5.56 -13.01
CA GLN A 253 -22.86 4.51 -13.71
C GLN A 253 -22.07 3.20 -13.80
N TYR A 254 -20.75 3.28 -13.98
CA TYR A 254 -19.88 2.11 -13.98
C TYR A 254 -19.92 1.38 -12.64
N LEU A 255 -19.82 2.09 -11.50
CA LEU A 255 -19.96 1.46 -10.18
C LEU A 255 -21.29 0.78 -10.00
N GLN A 256 -22.37 1.43 -10.43
CA GLN A 256 -23.69 0.83 -10.37
C GLN A 256 -23.70 -0.52 -11.11
N ASN A 257 -23.20 -0.55 -12.35
CA ASN A 257 -23.14 -1.78 -13.15
C ASN A 257 -22.22 -2.84 -12.51
N LEU A 258 -21.10 -2.41 -11.92
CA LEU A 258 -20.17 -3.27 -11.20
C LEU A 258 -20.87 -3.98 -10.03
N PHE A 259 -21.62 -3.26 -9.21
CA PHE A 259 -22.34 -3.86 -8.07
C PHE A 259 -23.54 -4.69 -8.51
N ILE A 260 -24.23 -4.33 -9.60
CA ILE A 260 -25.26 -5.17 -10.22
C ILE A 260 -24.66 -6.54 -10.56
N GLN A 261 -23.49 -6.57 -11.21
CA GLN A 261 -22.79 -7.80 -11.56
C GLN A 261 -22.32 -8.58 -10.33
N ALA A 262 -21.65 -7.91 -9.39
CA ALA A 262 -21.09 -8.55 -8.20
C ALA A 262 -22.17 -9.16 -7.28
N THR A 263 -23.38 -8.60 -7.27
CA THR A 263 -24.46 -9.03 -6.36
C THR A 263 -25.59 -9.81 -7.05
N GLY A 264 -25.70 -9.72 -8.37
CA GLY A 264 -26.84 -10.22 -9.15
C GLY A 264 -28.14 -9.45 -8.93
N LEU A 265 -28.08 -8.23 -8.39
CA LEU A 265 -29.26 -7.39 -8.10
C LEU A 265 -29.49 -6.35 -9.18
N ASP A 266 -30.77 -6.05 -9.48
CA ASP A 266 -31.10 -4.89 -10.30
C ASP A 266 -30.90 -3.55 -9.54
N GLN A 267 -30.99 -2.44 -10.28
CA GLN A 267 -30.80 -1.10 -9.73
C GLN A 267 -31.78 -0.76 -8.60
N LYS A 268 -33.06 -1.19 -8.69
CA LYS A 268 -34.08 -0.88 -7.68
C LYS A 268 -33.77 -1.64 -6.39
N ALA A 269 -33.40 -2.91 -6.51
CA ALA A 269 -33.05 -3.75 -5.39
C ALA A 269 -31.76 -3.28 -4.70
N LEU A 270 -30.76 -2.83 -5.46
CA LEU A 270 -29.55 -2.22 -4.89
C LEU A 270 -29.90 -0.99 -4.04
N LYS A 271 -30.74 -0.07 -4.54
CA LYS A 271 -31.15 1.12 -3.79
C LYS A 271 -31.86 0.81 -2.46
N LEU A 272 -32.55 -0.33 -2.39
CA LEU A 272 -33.33 -0.74 -1.23
C LEU A 272 -32.56 -1.68 -0.30
N ILE A 273 -31.36 -2.12 -0.68
CA ILE A 273 -30.62 -3.10 0.11
C ILE A 273 -30.03 -2.45 1.36
N LYS A 274 -30.71 -2.67 2.48
CA LYS A 274 -30.20 -2.35 3.81
C LYS A 274 -29.27 -3.44 4.34
N ASN A 275 -29.50 -4.69 3.92
CA ASN A 275 -28.78 -5.89 4.33
C ASN A 275 -28.53 -6.84 3.15
N CYS A 276 -27.31 -7.38 3.04
CA CYS A 276 -26.95 -8.40 2.05
C CYS A 276 -26.94 -9.81 2.69
N SER A 277 -27.42 -10.84 1.98
CA SER A 277 -27.37 -12.23 2.47
C SER A 277 -25.93 -12.77 2.47
N LYS A 278 -25.66 -13.83 3.25
CA LYS A 278 -24.33 -14.46 3.28
C LYS A 278 -23.89 -14.93 1.89
N ASP A 279 -24.77 -15.61 1.16
CA ASP A 279 -24.46 -16.10 -0.20
C ASP A 279 -24.09 -14.97 -1.16
N ARG A 280 -24.75 -13.81 -1.04
CA ARG A 280 -24.39 -12.64 -1.87
C ARG A 280 -23.06 -12.02 -1.46
N CYS A 281 -22.76 -11.98 -0.16
CA CYS A 281 -21.45 -11.53 0.31
C CYS A 281 -20.34 -12.46 -0.20
N GLN A 282 -20.60 -13.76 -0.23
CA GLN A 282 -19.70 -14.75 -0.81
C GLN A 282 -19.53 -14.54 -2.33
N ASN A 283 -20.62 -14.36 -3.09
CA ASN A 283 -20.54 -14.07 -4.52
C ASN A 283 -19.76 -12.78 -4.81
N MET A 284 -19.97 -11.72 -4.02
CA MET A 284 -19.19 -10.49 -4.15
C MET A 284 -17.72 -10.73 -3.86
N ARG A 285 -17.39 -11.48 -2.79
CA ARG A 285 -16.01 -11.82 -2.47
C ARG A 285 -15.36 -12.52 -3.65
N GLU A 286 -15.99 -13.59 -4.15
CA GLU A 286 -15.51 -14.34 -5.30
C GLU A 286 -15.34 -13.44 -6.52
N PHE A 287 -16.31 -12.56 -6.80
CA PHE A 287 -16.25 -11.57 -7.89
C PHE A 287 -15.01 -10.67 -7.80
N PHE A 288 -14.73 -10.09 -6.62
CA PHE A 288 -13.53 -9.27 -6.43
C PHE A 288 -12.22 -10.08 -6.45
N GLU A 289 -12.28 -11.38 -6.12
CA GLU A 289 -11.16 -12.32 -6.17
C GLU A 289 -10.94 -12.96 -7.55
N MET A 290 -11.86 -12.80 -8.51
CA MET A 290 -11.84 -13.48 -9.83
C MET A 290 -10.56 -13.27 -10.64
N SER A 291 -9.77 -12.23 -10.35
CA SER A 291 -8.46 -12.02 -10.98
C SER A 291 -7.41 -13.06 -10.58
N GLY A 292 -7.59 -13.76 -9.45
CA GLY A 292 -6.56 -14.58 -8.80
C GLY A 292 -5.39 -13.78 -8.21
N LEU A 293 -5.32 -12.48 -8.49
CA LEU A 293 -4.28 -11.55 -8.02
C LEU A 293 -4.68 -10.87 -6.71
N ILE A 294 -5.99 -10.76 -6.45
CA ILE A 294 -6.54 -10.13 -5.24
C ILE A 294 -7.19 -11.22 -4.37
N LYS A 295 -6.90 -11.18 -3.08
CA LYS A 295 -7.58 -11.97 -2.05
C LYS A 295 -8.22 -11.02 -1.04
N ALA A 296 -9.53 -11.11 -0.86
CA ALA A 296 -10.31 -10.28 0.04
C ALA A 296 -10.73 -11.09 1.28
N ASP A 297 -9.91 -11.07 2.33
CA ASP A 297 -10.25 -11.64 3.64
C ASP A 297 -11.00 -10.60 4.49
N LEU A 298 -12.17 -10.22 3.98
CA LEU A 298 -13.10 -9.29 4.61
C LEU A 298 -14.30 -10.05 5.17
N THR A 299 -14.91 -9.58 6.26
CA THR A 299 -16.16 -10.20 6.76
C THR A 299 -17.35 -9.77 5.89
N ASP A 300 -18.45 -10.51 5.96
CA ASP A 300 -19.69 -10.16 5.26
C ASP A 300 -20.17 -8.73 5.62
N GLU A 301 -19.95 -8.29 6.86
CA GLU A 301 -20.29 -6.93 7.30
C GLU A 301 -19.47 -5.86 6.57
N ARG A 302 -18.16 -6.11 6.34
CA ARG A 302 -17.30 -5.20 5.60
C ARG A 302 -17.69 -5.17 4.12
N LEU A 303 -18.00 -6.32 3.52
CA LEU A 303 -18.47 -6.34 2.13
C LEU A 303 -19.84 -5.67 1.97
N LYS A 304 -20.73 -5.75 2.98
CA LYS A 304 -21.99 -4.98 3.01
C LYS A 304 -21.75 -3.48 3.04
N LEU A 305 -20.74 -3.01 3.79
CA LEU A 305 -20.40 -1.58 3.85
C LEU A 305 -20.11 -1.02 2.46
N LEU A 306 -19.45 -1.78 1.58
CA LEU A 306 -19.15 -1.36 0.22
C LEU A 306 -20.42 -1.06 -0.61
N ILE A 307 -21.51 -1.81 -0.38
CA ILE A 307 -22.81 -1.55 -1.00
C ILE A 307 -23.53 -0.39 -0.31
N GLN A 308 -23.47 -0.31 1.02
CA GLN A 308 -24.11 0.77 1.77
C GLN A 308 -23.55 2.14 1.35
N MET A 309 -22.23 2.23 1.12
CA MET A 309 -21.60 3.43 0.58
C MET A 309 -22.20 3.84 -0.77
N TYR A 310 -22.59 2.91 -1.65
CA TYR A 310 -23.34 3.26 -2.87
C TYR A 310 -24.72 3.88 -2.54
N ASN A 311 -25.45 3.30 -1.59
CA ASN A 311 -26.83 3.67 -1.25
C ASN A 311 -26.98 5.00 -0.51
N CYS A 312 -25.92 5.54 0.08
CA CYS A 312 -26.05 6.65 1.02
C CYS A 312 -26.64 7.93 0.43
N LEU A 313 -26.60 8.18 -0.90
CA LEU A 313 -26.81 9.54 -1.43
C LEU A 313 -27.18 9.55 -2.94
N THR A 314 -28.23 8.84 -3.37
CA THR A 314 -28.59 8.75 -4.81
C THR A 314 -29.43 9.91 -5.38
N GLU A 315 -29.62 11.01 -4.65
CA GLU A 315 -30.42 12.17 -5.12
C GLU A 315 -29.58 13.45 -5.20
N GLU A 316 -29.93 14.39 -6.07
CA GLU A 316 -29.18 15.66 -6.29
C GLU A 316 -29.02 16.48 -4.99
N GLU A 317 -30.02 16.42 -4.10
CA GLU A 317 -29.96 16.96 -2.73
C GLU A 317 -28.80 16.38 -1.90
N SER A 318 -28.40 15.15 -2.22
CA SER A 318 -27.37 14.42 -1.48
C SER A 318 -25.95 14.91 -1.78
N PHE A 319 -25.68 15.28 -3.04
CA PHE A 319 -24.41 15.92 -3.40
C PHE A 319 -24.27 17.29 -2.72
N MET A 320 -25.36 18.06 -2.71
CA MET A 320 -25.41 19.36 -2.04
C MET A 320 -25.22 19.21 -0.52
N LYS A 321 -25.88 18.24 0.10
CA LYS A 321 -25.71 17.92 1.52
C LYS A 321 -24.27 17.53 1.87
N MET A 322 -23.64 16.64 1.09
CA MET A 322 -22.24 16.28 1.33
C MET A 322 -21.32 17.51 1.16
N LYS A 323 -21.54 18.32 0.12
CA LYS A 323 -20.78 19.56 -0.10
C LYS A 323 -20.98 20.54 1.05
N GLU A 324 -22.18 20.63 1.62
CA GLU A 324 -22.51 21.43 2.79
C GLU A 324 -21.84 20.89 4.06
N GLU A 325 -21.89 19.59 4.34
CA GLU A 325 -21.21 18.97 5.49
C GLU A 325 -19.69 19.15 5.40
N ARG A 326 -19.12 18.91 4.22
CA ARG A 326 -17.73 19.20 3.92
C ARG A 326 -17.42 20.66 4.16
N ASN A 327 -18.16 21.59 3.54
CA ASN A 327 -17.92 23.02 3.70
C ASN A 327 -18.08 23.44 5.17
N THR A 328 -19.06 22.91 5.89
CA THR A 328 -19.27 23.19 7.30
C THR A 328 -18.06 22.75 8.11
N LYS A 329 -17.56 21.53 7.90
CA LYS A 329 -16.34 21.04 8.57
C LYS A 329 -15.09 21.80 8.14
N PHE A 330 -14.91 22.06 6.86
CA PHE A 330 -13.78 22.83 6.33
C PHE A 330 -13.84 24.32 6.69
N ASN A 331 -15.01 24.83 7.09
CA ASN A 331 -15.19 26.20 7.57
C ASN A 331 -15.13 26.29 9.10
N ARG A 332 -15.09 25.15 9.83
CA ARG A 332 -14.70 25.16 11.24
C ARG A 332 -13.23 25.61 11.30
N ASN A 333 -12.89 26.43 12.27
CA ASN A 333 -11.54 26.92 12.54
C ASN A 333 -10.85 27.63 11.35
N GLN A 334 -11.54 28.60 10.72
CA GLN A 334 -10.99 29.46 9.65
C GLN A 334 -9.63 30.07 10.02
N GLY A 335 -9.41 30.37 11.31
CA GLY A 335 -8.11 30.78 11.82
C GLY A 335 -6.94 29.88 11.43
N MET A 336 -7.06 28.58 11.72
CA MET A 336 -5.98 27.62 11.43
C MET A 336 -5.71 27.51 9.93
N ILE A 337 -6.77 27.64 9.13
CA ILE A 337 -6.71 27.54 7.67
C ILE A 337 -5.99 28.74 7.08
N GLN A 338 -6.32 29.95 7.55
CA GLN A 338 -5.66 31.16 7.09
C GLN A 338 -4.20 31.20 7.52
N LYS A 339 -3.89 30.74 8.75
CA LYS A 339 -2.50 30.53 9.21
C LYS A 339 -1.74 29.62 8.24
N ARG A 340 -2.28 28.45 7.92
CA ARG A 340 -1.68 27.50 6.95
C ARG A 340 -1.52 28.09 5.54
N LEU A 341 -2.50 28.86 5.06
CA LEU A 341 -2.38 29.58 3.79
C LEU A 341 -1.23 30.60 3.85
N GLY A 342 -1.09 31.33 4.95
CA GLY A 342 0.00 32.30 5.15
C GLY A 342 1.38 31.67 5.06
N GLU A 343 1.49 30.42 5.49
CA GLU A 343 2.74 29.66 5.45
C GLU A 343 3.11 29.12 4.06
N GLN A 344 2.19 29.16 3.07
CA GLN A 344 2.49 28.71 1.70
C GLN A 344 3.11 29.81 0.84
N GLU A 345 3.85 29.39 -0.20
CA GLU A 345 4.28 30.25 -1.30
C GLU A 345 3.09 30.97 -1.96
N PRO A 346 3.28 32.20 -2.48
CA PRO A 346 2.16 33.06 -2.89
C PRO A 346 1.16 32.39 -3.81
N LYS A 347 1.62 31.75 -4.90
CA LYS A 347 0.74 31.10 -5.87
C LYS A 347 0.27 29.72 -5.45
N HIS A 348 0.98 29.03 -4.55
CA HIS A 348 0.53 27.76 -3.99
C HIS A 348 -0.73 27.92 -3.13
N ARG A 349 -0.91 29.09 -2.47
CA ARG A 349 -2.15 29.42 -1.74
C ARG A 349 -3.38 29.32 -2.62
N GLU A 350 -3.30 29.82 -3.85
CA GLU A 350 -4.41 29.77 -4.80
C GLU A 350 -4.76 28.33 -5.20
N SER A 351 -3.75 27.48 -5.42
CA SER A 351 -3.93 26.06 -5.73
C SER A 351 -4.56 25.30 -4.56
N LEU A 352 -4.09 25.53 -3.33
CA LEU A 352 -4.67 24.99 -2.10
C LEU A 352 -6.12 25.44 -1.91
N ASN A 353 -6.38 26.73 -2.08
CA ASN A 353 -7.72 27.27 -1.95
C ASN A 353 -8.66 26.72 -3.03
N PHE A 354 -8.18 26.50 -4.25
CA PHE A 354 -8.96 25.87 -5.32
C PHE A 354 -9.41 24.46 -4.93
N PHE A 355 -8.50 23.60 -4.45
CA PHE A 355 -8.88 22.26 -3.97
C PHE A 355 -9.90 22.33 -2.83
N ARG A 356 -9.71 23.24 -1.86
CA ARG A 356 -10.66 23.40 -0.73
C ARG A 356 -12.05 23.82 -1.17
N GLN A 357 -12.15 24.75 -2.12
CA GLN A 357 -13.44 25.25 -2.61
C GLN A 357 -14.22 24.18 -3.37
N HIS A 358 -13.52 23.37 -4.18
CA HIS A 358 -14.18 22.43 -5.09
C HIS A 358 -14.25 21.01 -4.50
N GLY A 359 -13.27 20.60 -3.71
CA GLY A 359 -13.14 19.26 -3.13
C GLY A 359 -12.76 18.18 -4.14
N VAL A 360 -12.18 18.56 -5.28
CA VAL A 360 -11.79 17.64 -6.36
C VAL A 360 -10.29 17.77 -6.57
N LEU A 361 -9.56 16.64 -6.53
CA LEU A 361 -8.14 16.60 -6.87
C LEU A 361 -8.01 16.63 -8.39
N PHE A 362 -7.70 17.80 -8.95
CA PHE A 362 -7.70 18.01 -10.39
C PHE A 362 -6.71 19.10 -10.83
N PRO A 363 -6.08 18.99 -12.02
CA PRO A 363 -5.26 20.08 -12.56
C PRO A 363 -6.10 21.34 -12.81
N MET A 364 -5.59 22.51 -12.43
CA MET A 364 -6.34 23.78 -12.51
C MET A 364 -6.61 24.25 -13.95
N SER A 365 -5.88 23.72 -14.93
CA SER A 365 -6.16 23.99 -16.36
C SER A 365 -7.42 23.27 -16.86
N ASN A 366 -7.94 22.29 -16.13
CA ASN A 366 -9.03 21.45 -16.59
C ASN A 366 -10.36 21.86 -15.92
N ALA A 367 -11.46 21.77 -16.66
CA ALA A 367 -12.77 22.09 -16.12
C ALA A 367 -13.29 20.94 -15.27
N ILE A 368 -13.78 21.28 -14.09
CA ILE A 368 -14.44 20.34 -13.18
C ILE A 368 -15.92 20.15 -13.50
N VAL A 369 -16.46 20.76 -14.57
CA VAL A 369 -17.90 20.75 -14.91
C VAL A 369 -18.46 19.34 -15.11
N GLN A 370 -17.61 18.39 -15.53
CA GLN A 370 -17.98 16.98 -15.69
C GLN A 370 -18.12 16.22 -14.37
N MET A 371 -17.69 16.80 -13.25
CA MET A 371 -17.76 16.20 -11.91
C MET A 371 -19.15 16.47 -11.30
N SER A 372 -20.13 15.70 -11.76
CA SER A 372 -21.55 15.92 -11.47
C SER A 372 -22.18 14.92 -10.51
N SER A 373 -21.49 13.82 -10.19
CA SER A 373 -22.01 12.75 -9.33
C SER A 373 -21.30 12.72 -7.98
N CYS A 374 -22.01 12.42 -6.91
CA CYS A 374 -21.42 12.37 -5.57
C CYS A 374 -20.47 11.17 -5.41
N ASN A 375 -19.27 11.39 -4.86
CA ASN A 375 -18.41 10.29 -4.44
C ASN A 375 -18.77 9.85 -3.02
N ASN A 376 -19.71 8.90 -2.92
CA ASN A 376 -20.15 8.39 -1.63
C ASN A 376 -19.09 7.54 -0.91
N TYR A 377 -18.00 7.17 -1.60
CA TYR A 377 -16.92 6.39 -1.01
C TYR A 377 -15.98 7.21 -0.13
N LEU A 378 -16.18 8.53 -0.03
CA LEU A 378 -15.56 9.36 1.00
C LEU A 378 -16.41 9.51 2.26
N ASN A 379 -17.66 9.04 2.25
CA ASN A 379 -18.59 9.16 3.36
C ASN A 379 -18.67 7.86 4.17
N ASP A 380 -18.86 8.03 5.47
CA ASP A 380 -19.31 6.97 6.36
C ASP A 380 -20.84 6.93 6.31
N PRO A 381 -21.46 5.77 6.01
CA PRO A 381 -22.92 5.65 5.95
C PRO A 381 -23.67 6.10 7.21
N ASP A 382 -23.04 5.94 8.38
CA ASP A 382 -23.64 6.28 9.66
C ASP A 382 -23.20 7.67 10.15
N LYS A 383 -21.96 8.06 9.86
CA LYS A 383 -21.34 9.29 10.42
C LYS A 383 -21.26 10.48 9.43
N GLY A 384 -21.64 10.29 8.17
CA GLY A 384 -21.52 11.31 7.13
C GLY A 384 -20.05 11.56 6.74
N TRP A 385 -19.69 12.81 6.44
CA TRP A 385 -18.32 13.18 6.05
C TRP A 385 -17.28 12.93 7.17
N PRO A 386 -16.38 11.95 7.09
CA PRO A 386 -15.50 11.57 8.20
C PRO A 386 -14.13 12.27 8.16
N ILE A 387 -13.80 12.95 7.06
CA ILE A 387 -12.48 13.57 6.82
C ILE A 387 -12.37 14.88 7.61
N ASP A 388 -11.31 14.98 8.42
CA ASP A 388 -10.99 16.17 9.19
C ASP A 388 -10.53 17.34 8.30
N GLN A 389 -10.85 18.57 8.72
CA GLN A 389 -10.50 19.82 8.02
C GLN A 389 -8.99 20.03 7.83
N LYS A 390 -8.16 19.38 8.65
CA LYS A 390 -6.70 19.47 8.58
C LYS A 390 -6.13 18.56 7.50
N LEU A 391 -6.82 17.48 7.12
CA LEU A 391 -6.31 16.48 6.17
C LEU A 391 -6.22 17.05 4.75
N ASN A 392 -5.15 16.67 4.06
CA ASN A 392 -4.86 17.14 2.70
C ASN A 392 -4.18 16.01 1.91
N PRO A 393 -4.60 15.74 0.66
CA PRO A 393 -3.96 14.73 -0.19
C PRO A 393 -2.45 14.93 -0.34
N LEU A 394 -1.96 16.17 -0.31
CA LEU A 394 -0.53 16.48 -0.42
C LEU A 394 0.31 15.85 0.71
N TYR A 395 -0.27 15.59 1.89
CA TYR A 395 0.47 15.03 3.03
C TYR A 395 0.79 13.56 2.83
N SER A 396 -0.02 12.87 2.03
CA SER A 396 0.13 11.45 1.75
C SER A 396 1.35 11.14 0.86
N TRP A 397 2.01 12.16 0.29
CA TRP A 397 3.02 11.98 -0.76
C TRP A 397 4.28 12.84 -0.54
N PRO A 398 5.46 12.36 -0.97
CA PRO A 398 6.71 13.09 -0.80
C PRO A 398 6.77 14.32 -1.71
N MET A 399 6.57 15.50 -1.15
CA MET A 399 6.45 16.77 -1.90
C MET A 399 7.63 17.07 -2.83
N LYS A 400 8.88 16.74 -2.46
CA LYS A 400 10.04 16.90 -3.35
C LYS A 400 9.87 16.12 -4.66
N LYS A 401 9.31 14.90 -4.59
CA LYS A 401 9.03 14.10 -5.79
C LYS A 401 7.84 14.66 -6.57
N VAL A 402 6.77 15.08 -5.87
CA VAL A 402 5.60 15.72 -6.49
C VAL A 402 5.99 16.98 -7.28
N LEU A 403 6.81 17.86 -6.68
CA LEU A 403 7.28 19.09 -7.31
C LEU A 403 8.23 18.83 -8.49
N SER A 404 8.93 17.69 -8.49
CA SER A 404 9.79 17.28 -9.61
C SER A 404 9.02 16.71 -10.81
N THR A 405 7.72 16.39 -10.66
CA THR A 405 6.88 15.87 -11.75
C THR A 405 6.66 16.96 -12.81
N ASN A 406 7.26 16.79 -13.99
CA ASN A 406 7.10 17.71 -15.13
C ASN A 406 6.97 17.08 -16.55
N PRO A 407 6.75 15.75 -16.77
CA PRO A 407 6.57 15.25 -18.14
C PRO A 407 5.20 15.60 -18.76
N TYR A 408 4.29 16.18 -17.97
CA TYR A 408 2.88 16.40 -18.33
C TYR A 408 2.53 17.85 -18.68
N ASN A 409 3.53 18.74 -18.79
CA ASN A 409 3.37 20.19 -18.99
C ASN A 409 2.57 20.91 -17.89
N VAL A 410 2.48 20.33 -16.70
CA VAL A 410 1.71 20.92 -15.59
C VAL A 410 2.30 22.29 -15.22
N PRO A 411 1.48 23.34 -15.03
CA PRO A 411 1.98 24.65 -14.68
C PRO A 411 2.74 24.63 -13.36
N GLU A 412 3.79 25.43 -13.25
CA GLU A 412 4.76 25.33 -12.16
C GLU A 412 4.13 25.42 -10.77
N ASN A 413 3.15 26.31 -10.60
CA ASN A 413 2.50 26.61 -9.33
C ASN A 413 1.24 25.76 -9.08
N ASP A 414 0.84 24.89 -10.02
CA ASP A 414 -0.32 24.00 -9.86
C ASP A 414 0.05 22.75 -9.03
N LEU A 415 0.10 22.91 -7.70
CA LEU A 415 0.47 21.84 -6.77
C LEU A 415 -0.42 20.60 -6.91
N TYR A 416 -1.73 20.79 -7.03
CA TYR A 416 -2.69 19.69 -7.12
C TYR A 416 -2.66 19.01 -8.48
N GLY A 417 -2.41 19.76 -9.57
CA GLY A 417 -2.10 19.17 -10.87
C GLY A 417 -0.81 18.34 -10.86
N ARG A 418 0.23 18.80 -10.17
CA ARG A 418 1.49 18.04 -10.03
C ARG A 418 1.28 16.77 -9.21
N LEU A 419 0.51 16.86 -8.12
CA LEU A 419 0.13 15.70 -7.32
C LEU A 419 -0.67 14.70 -8.15
N TYR A 420 -1.67 15.18 -8.91
CA TYR A 420 -2.50 14.35 -9.77
C TYR A 420 -1.64 13.48 -10.70
N PHE A 421 -0.75 14.10 -11.47
CA PHE A 421 0.09 13.38 -12.43
C PHE A 421 1.19 12.54 -11.76
N PHE A 422 1.66 12.92 -10.59
CA PHE A 422 2.55 12.07 -9.80
C PHE A 422 1.86 10.75 -9.39
N ILE A 423 0.59 10.82 -8.99
CA ILE A 423 -0.22 9.63 -8.66
C ILE A 423 -0.50 8.81 -9.92
N VAL A 424 -0.82 9.46 -11.05
CA VAL A 424 -0.96 8.79 -12.36
C VAL A 424 0.27 7.95 -12.69
N ASP A 425 1.49 8.50 -12.57
CA ASP A 425 2.73 7.76 -12.82
C ASP A 425 2.87 6.55 -11.92
N LYS A 426 2.55 6.69 -10.63
CA LYS A 426 2.63 5.59 -9.66
C LYS A 426 1.63 4.48 -9.96
N MET A 427 0.41 4.83 -10.38
CA MET A 427 -0.60 3.84 -10.78
C MET A 427 -0.26 3.16 -12.12
N LYS A 428 0.31 3.88 -13.10
CA LYS A 428 0.81 3.28 -14.35
C LYS A 428 1.88 2.22 -14.07
N ASN A 429 2.85 2.55 -13.22
CA ASN A 429 3.87 1.59 -12.80
C ASN A 429 3.24 0.36 -12.12
N PHE A 430 2.26 0.58 -11.24
CA PHE A 430 1.50 -0.48 -10.60
C PHE A 430 0.83 -1.41 -11.60
N ILE A 431 0.01 -0.86 -12.50
CA ILE A 431 -0.75 -1.61 -13.51
C ILE A 431 0.20 -2.45 -14.39
N ARG A 432 1.28 -1.83 -14.89
CA ARG A 432 2.28 -2.51 -15.72
C ARG A 432 2.87 -3.73 -15.02
N LEU A 433 3.20 -3.62 -13.73
CA LEU A 433 3.76 -4.74 -12.97
C LEU A 433 2.72 -5.83 -12.70
N MET A 434 1.50 -5.45 -12.30
CA MET A 434 0.42 -6.41 -12.04
C MET A 434 0.07 -7.25 -13.29
N GLN A 435 0.17 -6.66 -14.48
CA GLN A 435 -0.11 -7.36 -15.75
C GLN A 435 1.01 -8.29 -16.20
N THR A 436 2.26 -8.04 -15.79
CA THR A 436 3.45 -8.72 -16.32
C THR A 436 4.12 -9.66 -15.32
N ARG A 437 3.82 -9.53 -14.02
CA ARG A 437 4.51 -10.23 -12.93
C ARG A 437 3.53 -10.97 -12.03
N LYS A 438 4.05 -11.97 -11.31
CA LYS A 438 3.28 -12.72 -10.30
C LYS A 438 3.27 -11.96 -8.98
N ILE A 439 2.32 -11.04 -8.85
CA ILE A 439 2.09 -10.26 -7.63
C ILE A 439 0.71 -10.63 -7.07
N GLN A 440 0.66 -11.01 -5.79
CA GLN A 440 -0.59 -11.29 -5.10
C GLN A 440 -0.83 -10.26 -4.00
N ILE A 441 -2.03 -9.71 -3.93
CA ILE A 441 -2.45 -8.71 -2.95
C ILE A 441 -3.53 -9.34 -2.06
N GLN A 442 -3.25 -9.46 -0.77
CA GLN A 442 -4.22 -9.85 0.25
C GLN A 442 -4.65 -8.61 1.02
N ILE A 443 -5.97 -8.40 1.13
CA ILE A 443 -6.56 -7.30 1.89
C ILE A 443 -7.34 -7.89 3.06
N THR A 444 -7.02 -7.45 4.28
CA THR A 444 -7.73 -7.81 5.52
C THR A 444 -8.25 -6.57 6.23
N CYS A 445 -9.31 -6.73 6.99
CA CYS A 445 -9.81 -5.71 7.91
C CYS A 445 -9.89 -6.27 9.34
N LYS A 446 -8.76 -6.28 10.05
CA LYS A 446 -8.66 -6.87 11.39
C LYS A 446 -7.88 -5.96 12.33
N ASN A 447 -8.11 -6.11 13.63
CA ASN A 447 -7.23 -5.52 14.63
C ASN A 447 -5.82 -6.10 14.44
N ALA A 448 -4.81 -5.23 14.32
CA ALA A 448 -3.45 -5.65 13.96
C ALA A 448 -2.82 -6.56 15.04
N VAL A 449 -3.16 -6.36 16.32
CA VAL A 449 -2.64 -7.20 17.42
C VAL A 449 -3.14 -8.64 17.26
N THR A 450 -4.46 -8.81 17.14
CA THR A 450 -5.06 -10.14 16.99
C THR A 450 -4.60 -10.80 15.69
N LEU A 451 -4.50 -10.04 14.59
CA LEU A 451 -4.01 -10.55 13.31
C LEU A 451 -2.55 -11.03 13.43
N MET A 452 -1.67 -10.27 14.07
CA MET A 452 -0.28 -10.70 14.25
C MET A 452 -0.17 -11.96 15.12
N GLU A 453 -1.01 -12.10 16.15
CA GLU A 453 -1.09 -13.32 16.95
C GLU A 453 -1.56 -14.53 16.12
N ASP A 454 -2.61 -14.37 15.32
CA ASP A 454 -3.08 -15.40 14.38
C ASP A 454 -1.99 -15.78 13.36
N LEU A 455 -1.26 -14.79 12.84
CA LEU A 455 -0.17 -15.01 11.89
C LEU A 455 1.00 -15.78 12.52
N LYS A 456 1.31 -15.53 13.80
CA LYS A 456 2.32 -16.30 14.55
C LYS A 456 1.89 -17.76 14.71
N ILE A 457 0.64 -17.98 15.11
CA ILE A 457 0.07 -19.33 15.25
C ILE A 457 0.10 -20.06 13.91
N ALA A 458 -0.19 -19.35 12.82
CA ALA A 458 -0.10 -19.86 11.46
C ALA A 458 1.33 -19.97 10.91
N ARG A 459 2.36 -19.64 11.71
CA ARG A 459 3.79 -19.63 11.35
C ARG A 459 4.05 -18.85 10.05
N LYS A 460 3.43 -17.68 9.91
CA LYS A 460 3.66 -16.79 8.77
C LYS A 460 4.90 -15.93 9.00
N GLU A 461 5.69 -15.78 7.94
CA GLU A 461 6.91 -14.98 7.93
C GLU A 461 6.86 -13.96 6.80
N TYR A 462 7.53 -12.82 6.99
CA TYR A 462 7.58 -11.71 6.05
C TYR A 462 9.00 -11.16 5.94
N ASP A 463 9.39 -10.78 4.72
CA ASP A 463 10.64 -10.08 4.44
C ASP A 463 10.59 -8.62 4.87
N ARG A 464 9.40 -8.01 4.79
CA ARG A 464 9.15 -6.64 5.21
C ARG A 464 7.86 -6.55 6.02
N ILE A 465 7.96 -5.90 7.18
CA ILE A 465 6.79 -5.58 8.00
C ILE A 465 6.79 -4.09 8.26
N ASP A 466 5.68 -3.41 8.01
CA ASP A 466 5.42 -2.06 8.48
C ASP A 466 4.25 -2.09 9.46
N VAL A 467 4.50 -1.65 10.70
CA VAL A 467 3.46 -1.50 11.72
C VAL A 467 2.94 -0.06 11.82
N SER A 468 3.46 0.85 11.00
CA SER A 468 3.00 2.24 10.92
C SER A 468 2.97 2.87 12.33
N THR A 469 1.95 3.67 12.62
CA THR A 469 1.75 4.43 13.85
C THR A 469 1.39 3.60 15.07
N LEU A 470 1.17 2.28 14.94
CA LEU A 470 0.86 1.42 16.09
C LEU A 470 1.91 1.50 17.19
N SER A 471 3.15 1.84 16.83
CA SER A 471 4.26 1.97 17.77
C SER A 471 4.16 3.17 18.72
N ASP A 472 3.28 4.15 18.46
CA ASP A 472 3.01 5.21 19.43
C ASP A 472 2.29 4.63 20.67
N GLU A 473 2.62 5.18 21.85
CA GLU A 473 2.07 4.74 23.16
C GLU A 473 0.54 4.86 23.24
N ASN A 474 -0.06 5.79 22.48
CA ASN A 474 -1.50 5.99 22.44
C ASN A 474 -2.24 4.91 21.63
N TYR A 475 -1.51 4.02 20.94
CA TYR A 475 -2.07 2.86 20.22
C TYR A 475 -1.61 1.56 20.90
N VAL A 476 -0.63 0.85 20.33
CA VAL A 476 -0.12 -0.43 20.86
C VAL A 476 1.17 -0.21 21.64
N GLY A 477 1.96 0.79 21.26
CA GLY A 477 3.26 1.08 21.84
C GLY A 477 4.39 0.25 21.23
N LEU A 478 5.57 0.88 21.15
CA LEU A 478 6.73 0.34 20.44
C LEU A 478 7.16 -1.03 20.96
N GLY A 479 7.31 -1.18 22.28
CA GLY A 479 7.75 -2.45 22.87
C GLY A 479 6.85 -3.63 22.48
N ARG A 480 5.52 -3.46 22.58
CA ARG A 480 4.56 -4.49 22.21
C ARG A 480 4.53 -4.75 20.70
N CYS A 481 4.69 -3.71 19.87
CA CYS A 481 4.83 -3.88 18.43
C CYS A 481 6.06 -4.75 18.08
N LEU A 482 7.21 -4.50 18.72
CA LEU A 482 8.41 -5.33 18.54
C LEU A 482 8.14 -6.78 18.94
N GLU A 483 7.54 -7.03 20.10
CA GLU A 483 7.19 -8.39 20.56
C GLU A 483 6.25 -9.13 19.59
N LEU A 484 5.30 -8.41 18.99
CA LEU A 484 4.32 -8.96 18.06
C LEU A 484 4.93 -9.21 16.67
N SER A 485 5.78 -8.33 16.19
CA SER A 485 6.27 -8.38 14.81
C SER A 485 7.61 -9.07 14.65
N ALA A 486 8.49 -9.09 15.65
CA ALA A 486 9.80 -9.73 15.55
C ALA A 486 9.71 -11.22 15.15
N PRO A 487 8.83 -12.05 15.74
CA PRO A 487 8.70 -13.46 15.37
C PRO A 487 8.10 -13.70 13.98
N LEU A 488 7.60 -12.65 13.32
CA LEU A 488 7.04 -12.72 11.96
C LEU A 488 8.09 -12.35 10.90
N LEU A 489 9.31 -11.95 11.28
CA LEU A 489 10.37 -11.64 10.32
C LEU A 489 10.99 -12.93 9.78
N LYS A 490 11.13 -13.01 8.45
CA LYS A 490 11.73 -14.16 7.77
C LYS A 490 13.22 -14.24 8.09
N ILE A 491 13.60 -15.21 8.91
CA ILE A 491 15.00 -15.39 9.36
C ILE A 491 15.93 -15.72 8.17
N ARG A 492 15.39 -16.37 7.13
CA ARG A 492 16.13 -16.80 5.94
C ARG A 492 16.61 -15.64 5.06
N ASN A 493 15.96 -14.48 5.15
CA ASN A 493 16.41 -13.29 4.45
C ASN A 493 17.20 -12.40 5.42
N PRO A 494 18.53 -12.28 5.29
CA PRO A 494 19.34 -11.42 6.19
C PRO A 494 18.96 -9.94 6.06
N HIS A 495 18.30 -9.58 4.97
CA HIS A 495 17.76 -8.25 4.74
C HIS A 495 16.35 -8.06 5.28
N SER A 496 15.75 -9.02 5.98
CA SER A 496 14.42 -8.85 6.59
C SER A 496 14.37 -7.63 7.52
N ARG A 497 13.35 -6.77 7.35
CA ARG A 497 13.19 -5.53 8.13
C ARG A 497 11.79 -5.37 8.70
N LEU A 498 11.72 -4.87 9.92
CA LEU A 498 10.53 -4.33 10.56
C LEU A 498 10.66 -2.80 10.62
N VAL A 499 9.65 -2.09 10.15
CA VAL A 499 9.57 -0.63 10.21
C VAL A 499 8.49 -0.21 11.20
N THR A 500 8.86 0.68 12.12
CA THR A 500 7.96 1.29 13.10
C THR A 500 7.92 2.80 12.89
N THR A 501 6.73 3.41 12.94
CA THR A 501 6.55 4.86 12.82
C THR A 501 6.03 5.46 14.12
N LEU A 502 6.70 6.49 14.63
CA LEU A 502 6.31 7.24 15.82
C LEU A 502 5.93 8.67 15.42
N MET A 503 4.65 9.01 15.53
CA MET A 503 4.15 10.37 15.25
C MET A 503 3.87 11.14 16.55
N ASN A 504 3.58 10.43 17.64
CA ASN A 504 3.08 10.98 18.91
C ASN A 504 3.99 10.69 20.10
N TRP A 505 5.26 10.32 19.88
CA TRP A 505 6.21 9.95 20.93
C TRP A 505 6.46 11.04 22.00
N ILE A 506 6.20 12.31 21.69
CA ILE A 506 6.24 13.42 22.67
C ILE A 506 4.89 13.60 23.40
N ALA A 507 3.77 13.21 22.79
CA ALA A 507 2.42 13.43 23.29
C ALA A 507 1.87 12.27 24.14
N GLY A 508 2.68 11.28 24.49
CA GLY A 508 2.28 10.10 25.27
C GLY A 508 1.45 10.44 26.51
N THR A 509 0.48 9.58 26.82
CA THR A 509 -0.60 9.66 27.84
C THR A 509 -0.31 10.43 29.15
N LYS A 510 0.94 10.56 29.60
CA LYS A 510 1.32 11.42 30.73
C LYS A 510 1.15 12.93 30.47
N PHE A 511 1.21 13.42 29.24
CA PHE A 511 0.94 14.84 28.93
C PHE A 511 -0.54 15.19 29.14
N LEU A 512 -1.44 14.33 28.67
CA LEU A 512 -2.89 14.50 28.84
C LEU A 512 -3.33 14.27 30.30
N ASN A 513 -2.75 13.29 31.00
CA ASN A 513 -3.00 13.10 32.44
C ASN A 513 -2.41 14.22 33.32
N PHE A 514 -1.28 14.83 32.94
CA PHE A 514 -0.73 16.00 33.62
C PHE A 514 -1.64 17.23 33.44
N MET A 515 -2.25 17.41 32.27
CA MET A 515 -3.19 18.50 31.99
C MET A 515 -4.54 18.33 32.71
N SER A 516 -5.05 17.10 32.84
CA SER A 516 -6.36 16.83 33.45
C SER A 516 -6.37 16.84 34.99
N THR A 517 -5.20 16.70 35.63
CA THR A 517 -5.08 16.55 37.10
C THR A 517 -4.50 17.76 37.83
N ASN A 518 -4.13 18.83 37.13
CA ASN A 518 -3.44 19.98 37.72
C ASN A 518 -4.35 21.22 37.86
N PRO A 519 -4.99 21.44 39.02
CA PRO A 519 -5.89 22.59 39.25
C PRO A 519 -5.18 23.97 39.24
N ASN A 520 -3.85 24.00 39.20
CA ASN A 520 -3.05 25.24 39.22
C ASN A 520 -2.82 25.89 37.84
N LEU A 521 -3.31 25.32 36.75
CA LEU A 521 -3.24 25.93 35.42
C LEU A 521 -4.25 27.08 35.20
N LYS A 522 -5.05 27.44 36.21
CA LYS A 522 -5.87 28.68 36.21
C LYS A 522 -5.06 29.98 36.12
N ASN A 523 -3.75 29.93 36.38
CA ASN A 523 -2.86 31.10 36.33
C ASN A 523 -2.18 31.34 34.96
N TYR A 524 -2.53 30.57 33.92
CA TYR A 524 -1.92 30.64 32.57
C TYR A 524 -2.14 31.99 31.83
N TYR A 525 -2.91 32.92 32.38
CA TYR A 525 -3.18 34.24 31.79
C TYR A 525 -2.06 35.28 32.00
N LYS A 526 -0.97 34.97 32.72
CA LYS A 526 0.09 35.95 33.03
C LYS A 526 1.26 36.02 32.06
N ILE A 527 1.43 35.07 31.13
CA ILE A 527 2.41 35.17 30.02
C ILE A 527 1.74 35.85 28.82
N LYS A 528 1.13 37.02 29.05
CA LYS A 528 0.42 37.80 28.04
C LYS A 528 1.06 39.17 27.83
N ALA A 529 2.39 39.21 27.93
CA ALA A 529 3.19 40.42 27.76
C ALA A 529 4.37 40.26 26.78
N LEU A 530 4.54 39.09 26.15
CA LEU A 530 5.50 38.85 25.07
C LEU A 530 4.78 38.18 23.91
N SER A 531 5.11 38.55 22.67
CA SER A 531 4.59 37.86 21.49
C SER A 531 5.11 36.41 21.43
N GLU A 532 4.39 35.49 20.79
CA GLU A 532 4.77 34.07 20.66
C GLU A 532 6.18 33.85 20.12
N LYS A 533 6.63 34.77 19.26
CA LYS A 533 7.97 34.78 18.69
C LYS A 533 9.03 35.10 19.76
N GLU A 534 8.76 36.07 20.62
CA GLU A 534 9.70 36.51 21.67
C GLU A 534 9.83 35.51 22.81
N SER A 535 8.75 34.83 23.20
CA SER A 535 8.78 33.76 24.21
C SER A 535 9.43 32.48 23.68
N GLY A 536 9.21 32.14 22.40
CA GLY A 536 9.92 31.08 21.71
C GLY A 536 11.41 31.36 21.55
N ASP A 537 11.78 32.56 21.11
CA ASP A 537 13.17 32.99 20.92
C ASP A 537 13.93 33.10 22.25
N LEU A 538 13.27 33.54 23.33
CA LEU A 538 13.86 33.59 24.68
C LEU A 538 14.08 32.19 25.27
N PHE A 539 13.13 31.26 25.10
CA PHE A 539 13.29 29.88 25.56
C PHE A 539 14.34 29.12 24.73
N LEU A 540 14.36 29.35 23.41
CA LEU A 540 15.43 28.86 22.53
C LEU A 540 16.77 29.45 22.95
N LYS A 541 16.85 30.73 23.33
CA LYS A 541 18.06 31.33 23.90
C LYS A 541 18.49 30.64 25.19
N ILE A 542 17.58 30.42 26.14
CA ILE A 542 17.87 29.75 27.42
C ILE A 542 18.36 28.30 27.20
N LEU A 543 17.80 27.60 26.21
CA LEU A 543 18.24 26.25 25.84
C LEU A 543 19.54 26.25 25.01
N GLN A 544 19.74 27.23 24.14
CA GLN A 544 20.97 27.41 23.35
C GLN A 544 22.14 27.89 24.20
N GLU A 545 21.89 28.64 25.28
CA GLU A 545 22.88 29.14 26.23
C GLU A 545 23.52 28.00 27.07
N ASP A 546 22.99 26.77 27.02
CA ASP A 546 23.62 25.59 27.63
C ASP A 546 23.45 24.30 26.79
N GLU A 547 24.01 24.34 25.57
CA GLU A 547 24.02 23.21 24.63
C GLU A 547 24.68 21.94 25.23
N GLU A 548 25.61 22.11 26.18
CA GLU A 548 26.21 20.99 26.93
C GLU A 548 25.21 20.36 27.91
N HIS A 549 24.36 21.13 28.58
CA HIS A 549 23.35 20.59 29.50
C HIS A 549 22.27 19.80 28.78
N ILE A 550 21.85 20.20 27.56
CA ILE A 550 20.90 19.44 26.75
C ILE A 550 21.48 18.06 26.38
N LYS A 551 22.75 18.01 25.96
CA LYS A 551 23.46 16.76 25.68
C LYS A 551 23.58 15.88 26.93
N LYS A 552 23.75 16.49 28.11
CA LYS A 552 23.89 15.79 29.40
C LYS A 552 22.55 15.35 30.02
N SER A 553 21.44 16.06 29.76
CA SER A 553 20.11 15.77 30.34
C SER A 553 18.94 15.85 29.34
N PRO A 554 18.91 15.01 28.29
CA PRO A 554 17.83 15.03 27.29
C PRO A 554 16.42 14.77 27.88
N PHE A 555 16.35 14.04 28.99
CA PHE A 555 15.10 13.69 29.67
C PHE A 555 14.41 14.90 30.33
N GLU A 556 15.19 15.81 30.95
CA GLU A 556 14.63 17.01 31.58
C GLU A 556 14.18 18.03 30.52
N ALA A 557 14.91 18.13 29.40
CA ALA A 557 14.48 18.92 28.24
C ALA A 557 13.14 18.41 27.66
N MET A 558 12.97 17.08 27.52
CA MET A 558 11.71 16.48 27.07
C MET A 558 10.54 16.77 28.04
N LYS A 559 10.78 16.77 29.35
CA LYS A 559 9.77 17.09 30.38
C LYS A 559 9.32 18.55 30.32
N GLN A 560 10.24 19.47 29.99
CA GLN A 560 9.93 20.89 29.81
C GLN A 560 9.15 21.15 28.52
N ILE A 561 9.47 20.46 27.41
CA ILE A 561 8.66 20.49 26.18
C ILE A 561 7.22 20.01 26.47
N LYS A 562 7.08 18.97 27.29
CA LYS A 562 5.79 18.46 27.79
C LYS A 562 5.07 19.40 28.78
N SER A 563 5.59 20.56 29.14
CA SER A 563 4.91 21.51 30.05
C SER A 563 4.04 22.54 29.33
N GLY A 564 4.02 22.54 27.99
CA GLY A 564 3.13 23.38 27.17
C GLY A 564 3.60 24.83 26.95
N LEU A 565 4.81 25.18 27.38
CA LEU A 565 5.37 26.54 27.29
C LEU A 565 5.70 27.04 25.87
N LEU A 566 5.57 26.17 24.85
CA LEU A 566 5.94 26.45 23.46
C LEU A 566 4.81 26.11 22.49
N SER A 567 4.68 26.87 21.40
CA SER A 567 3.83 26.46 20.27
C SER A 567 4.33 25.15 19.65
N LEU A 568 3.42 24.34 19.11
CA LEU A 568 3.74 23.04 18.51
C LEU A 568 4.82 23.17 17.41
N SER A 569 4.73 24.23 16.59
CA SER A 569 5.72 24.53 15.55
C SER A 569 7.13 24.78 16.11
N THR A 570 7.25 25.48 17.25
CA THR A 570 8.52 25.75 17.91
C THR A 570 9.08 24.50 18.57
N GLN A 571 8.24 23.69 19.22
CA GLN A 571 8.64 22.38 19.77
C GLN A 571 9.21 21.48 18.68
N ILE A 572 8.52 21.41 17.54
CA ILE A 572 8.93 20.61 16.39
C ILE A 572 10.28 21.09 15.82
N ARG A 573 10.47 22.40 15.60
CA ARG A 573 11.76 22.95 15.12
C ARG A 573 12.90 22.66 16.09
N PHE A 574 12.64 22.77 17.39
CA PHE A 574 13.60 22.44 18.43
C PHE A 574 13.99 20.96 18.40
N LEU A 575 13.02 20.05 18.37
CA LEU A 575 13.25 18.60 18.30
C LEU A 575 13.96 18.16 17.01
N ARG A 576 13.82 18.91 15.91
CA ARG A 576 14.60 18.69 14.68
C ARG A 576 16.07 19.05 14.85
N ARG A 577 16.39 20.08 15.65
CA ARG A 577 17.76 20.51 15.93
C ARG A 577 18.46 19.65 16.99
N HIS A 578 17.70 18.94 17.80
CA HIS A 578 18.19 18.13 18.93
C HIS A 578 17.78 16.65 18.82
N PRO A 579 18.30 15.89 17.84
CA PRO A 579 17.99 14.47 17.66
C PRO A 579 18.34 13.59 18.88
N GLU A 580 19.28 14.01 19.72
CA GLU A 580 19.67 13.35 20.97
C GLU A 580 18.49 13.18 21.95
N ILE A 581 17.47 14.04 21.87
CA ILE A 581 16.24 13.92 22.67
C ILE A 581 15.46 12.67 22.26
N PHE A 582 15.38 12.40 20.96
CA PHE A 582 14.76 11.18 20.46
C PHE A 582 15.58 9.95 20.82
N GLU A 583 16.91 10.04 20.77
CA GLU A 583 17.78 8.95 21.21
C GLU A 583 17.58 8.65 22.71
N GLY A 584 17.40 9.66 23.56
CA GLY A 584 17.01 9.49 24.96
C GLY A 584 15.66 8.75 25.12
N PHE A 585 14.68 9.06 24.27
CA PHE A 585 13.37 8.39 24.27
C PHE A 585 13.46 6.92 23.81
N ILE A 586 14.26 6.62 22.79
CA ILE A 586 14.31 5.28 22.19
C ILE A 586 15.20 4.31 22.97
N ASN A 587 16.21 4.81 23.69
CA ASN A 587 17.19 4.01 24.44
C ASN A 587 16.59 2.88 25.30
N PRO A 588 15.51 3.08 26.08
CA PRO A 588 14.91 2.01 26.87
C PRO A 588 14.43 0.82 26.03
N PHE A 589 14.06 1.04 24.77
CA PHE A 589 13.52 0.02 23.87
C PHE A 589 14.62 -0.82 23.22
N TYR A 590 15.89 -0.39 23.22
CA TYR A 590 16.99 -1.22 22.71
C TYR A 590 17.13 -2.53 23.48
N LYS A 591 16.99 -2.50 24.81
CA LYS A 591 17.00 -3.73 25.62
C LYS A 591 15.84 -4.68 25.29
N VAL A 592 14.70 -4.14 24.84
CA VAL A 592 13.55 -4.94 24.40
C VAL A 592 13.85 -5.55 23.04
N ALA A 593 14.34 -4.73 22.09
CA ALA A 593 14.75 -5.19 20.76
C ALA A 593 15.83 -6.27 20.83
N GLU A 594 16.89 -6.07 21.61
CA GLU A 594 17.99 -7.04 21.78
C GLU A 594 17.49 -8.39 22.31
N LYS A 595 16.59 -8.38 23.30
CA LYS A 595 15.96 -9.61 23.83
C LYS A 595 15.14 -10.36 22.77
N LEU A 596 14.63 -9.64 21.78
CA LEU A 596 13.89 -10.19 20.65
C LEU A 596 14.79 -10.51 19.46
N GLY A 597 16.11 -10.41 19.61
CA GLY A 597 17.07 -10.65 18.52
C GLY A 597 17.06 -9.55 17.46
N LEU A 598 16.61 -8.34 17.78
CA LEU A 598 16.56 -7.20 16.88
C LEU A 598 17.63 -6.15 17.23
N MET A 599 18.14 -5.50 16.19
CA MET A 599 18.95 -4.30 16.28
C MET A 599 18.40 -3.21 15.36
N ARG A 600 18.58 -1.95 15.75
CA ARG A 600 18.25 -0.81 14.89
C ARG A 600 19.28 -0.71 13.76
N VAL A 601 18.81 -0.61 12.52
CA VAL A 601 19.68 -0.56 11.33
C VAL A 601 20.51 0.71 11.29
N SER A 602 19.90 1.84 11.63
CA SER A 602 20.51 3.16 11.53
C SER A 602 19.93 4.11 12.60
N PRO A 603 20.79 4.90 13.29
CA PRO A 603 20.34 6.04 14.06
C PRO A 603 19.75 7.09 13.11
N ASN A 604 18.61 7.67 13.48
CA ASN A 604 17.96 8.78 12.78
C ASN A 604 17.59 8.53 11.30
N THR A 605 17.05 7.36 10.95
CA THR A 605 16.40 7.15 9.63
C THR A 605 15.10 7.95 9.54
N ILE A 606 15.21 9.27 9.39
CA ILE A 606 14.11 10.18 9.07
C ILE A 606 13.96 10.14 7.55
N VAL A 607 12.88 9.57 7.02
CA VAL A 607 12.57 9.67 5.58
C VAL A 607 11.23 10.36 5.37
N PRO A 608 11.17 11.46 4.60
CA PRO A 608 12.30 12.20 4.04
C PRO A 608 12.79 13.27 5.02
N PHE A 609 14.02 13.08 5.50
CA PHE A 609 14.95 14.18 5.76
C PHE A 609 15.00 15.07 4.50
N VAL A 610 14.26 16.17 4.49
CA VAL A 610 14.67 17.33 3.69
C VAL A 610 15.66 18.07 4.56
N ALA A 611 16.94 17.72 4.43
CA ALA A 611 18.04 18.61 4.78
C ALA A 611 18.44 19.45 3.58
N ASP A 612 17.47 20.18 3.06
CA ASP A 612 17.77 21.42 2.38
C ASP A 612 17.08 22.52 3.18
N GLN A 613 17.87 23.43 3.73
CA GLN A 613 17.40 24.69 4.32
C GLN A 613 16.65 25.55 3.28
N GLU A 614 16.68 25.19 1.99
CA GLU A 614 16.13 25.97 0.88
C GLU A 614 14.63 25.78 0.62
N ASN A 615 13.92 24.87 1.29
CA ASN A 615 12.48 24.64 1.06
C ASN A 615 11.66 24.46 2.34
N GLU A 616 11.89 25.32 3.35
CA GLU A 616 11.05 25.38 4.55
C GLU A 616 9.59 25.79 4.25
N VAL A 617 9.34 26.49 3.13
CA VAL A 617 8.06 27.20 2.88
C VAL A 617 6.90 26.28 2.47
N ILE A 618 7.14 25.12 1.87
CA ILE A 618 6.05 24.25 1.37
C ILE A 618 5.63 23.20 2.42
N LEU A 619 6.41 23.04 3.49
CA LEU A 619 6.27 21.94 4.46
C LEU A 619 5.41 22.27 5.67
N HIS A 620 5.04 23.54 5.90
CA HIS A 620 4.29 23.96 7.08
C HIS A 620 2.88 23.36 7.24
N MET A 621 2.39 22.62 6.26
CA MET A 621 1.03 22.09 6.29
C MET A 621 0.80 20.93 7.28
N ASN A 622 1.89 20.34 7.79
CA ASN A 622 1.83 19.21 8.71
C ASN A 622 2.30 19.63 10.11
N ASP A 623 1.43 19.48 11.12
CA ASP A 623 1.78 19.51 12.55
C ASP A 623 2.71 18.33 12.96
N LEU A 624 3.43 17.72 12.00
CA LEU A 624 3.99 16.36 12.04
C LEU A 624 5.51 16.29 11.81
N HIS A 625 6.29 17.36 12.00
CA HIS A 625 7.76 17.26 11.78
C HIS A 625 8.56 16.62 12.93
N ASN A 626 7.87 15.96 13.86
CA ASN A 626 8.45 15.08 14.87
C ASN A 626 8.37 13.59 14.49
N GLU A 627 7.79 13.22 13.36
CA GLU A 627 7.69 11.82 12.94
C GLU A 627 9.07 11.14 12.89
N ARG A 628 9.12 9.88 13.34
CA ARG A 628 10.35 9.07 13.34
C ARG A 628 10.04 7.69 12.80
N TYR A 629 10.78 7.30 11.78
CA TYR A 629 10.78 5.94 11.25
C TYR A 629 11.99 5.22 11.82
N ILE A 630 11.77 4.01 12.31
CA ILE A 630 12.85 3.18 12.81
C ILE A 630 12.80 1.86 12.07
N GLU A 631 13.92 1.53 11.44
CA GLU A 631 14.14 0.24 10.83
C GLU A 631 14.84 -0.67 11.85
N TRP A 632 14.22 -1.82 12.09
CA TRP A 632 14.74 -2.90 12.91
C TRP A 632 15.10 -4.06 11.99
N GLN A 633 16.26 -4.63 12.21
CA GLN A 633 16.70 -5.86 11.56
C GLN A 633 16.97 -6.92 12.62
N LEU A 634 16.93 -8.18 12.20
CA LEU A 634 17.49 -9.25 13.02
C LEU A 634 18.98 -8.94 13.25
N ILE A 635 19.45 -9.07 14.49
CA ILE A 635 20.88 -9.12 14.79
C ILE A 635 21.44 -10.22 13.89
N ASP A 636 22.65 -10.04 13.35
CA ASP A 636 23.41 -11.06 12.64
C ASP A 636 23.70 -12.25 13.58
N GLN A 637 22.66 -12.97 13.97
CA GLN A 637 22.72 -14.40 13.89
C GLN A 637 22.93 -14.62 12.39
N LYS A 638 24.20 -14.72 11.96
CA LYS A 638 24.55 -15.86 11.10
C LYS A 638 23.68 -16.96 11.68
N PRO A 639 22.68 -17.49 10.95
CA PRO A 639 21.86 -18.51 11.55
C PRO A 639 22.86 -19.49 12.14
N GLN A 640 22.57 -20.05 13.29
CA GLN A 640 23.23 -21.29 13.62
C GLN A 640 22.71 -22.26 12.54
N LEU A 641 23.26 -22.13 11.31
CA LEU A 641 22.72 -22.59 10.03
C LEU A 641 22.50 -24.12 10.11
N PRO A 642 23.33 -24.87 10.86
CA PRO A 642 23.03 -26.23 11.27
C PRO A 642 21.85 -26.45 12.23
N GLN A 643 21.68 -25.61 13.25
CA GLN A 643 20.74 -25.83 14.36
C GLN A 643 19.27 -25.63 13.97
N ILE A 644 18.99 -24.90 12.89
CA ILE A 644 17.63 -24.73 12.37
C ILE A 644 17.20 -25.85 11.42
N LEU A 645 18.13 -26.65 10.86
CA LEU A 645 17.80 -27.74 9.93
C LEU A 645 16.77 -28.76 10.47
N PRO A 646 16.78 -29.13 11.77
CA PRO A 646 15.74 -29.99 12.34
C PRO A 646 14.34 -29.43 12.15
N GLU A 647 14.16 -28.11 12.21
CA GLU A 647 12.85 -27.47 12.06
C GLU A 647 12.31 -27.60 10.63
N TYR A 648 13.17 -27.46 9.61
CA TYR A 648 12.79 -27.69 8.20
C TYR A 648 12.42 -29.14 7.92
N LEU A 649 13.18 -30.06 8.54
CA LEU A 649 12.89 -31.48 8.45
C LEU A 649 11.53 -31.78 9.10
N GLU A 650 11.24 -31.20 10.27
CA GLU A 650 9.96 -31.34 10.96
C GLU A 650 8.80 -30.71 10.17
N GLU A 651 8.94 -29.48 9.68
CA GLU A 651 7.91 -28.80 8.88
C GLU A 651 7.58 -29.56 7.58
N GLY A 652 8.61 -30.03 6.89
CA GLY A 652 8.45 -30.89 5.72
C GLY A 652 7.77 -32.20 6.07
N ASN A 653 8.12 -32.82 7.21
CA ASN A 653 7.49 -34.07 7.68
C ASN A 653 6.01 -33.86 8.01
N ILE A 654 5.64 -32.76 8.67
CA ILE A 654 4.24 -32.40 8.95
C ILE A 654 3.47 -32.24 7.63
N SER A 655 4.04 -31.50 6.68
CA SER A 655 3.43 -31.29 5.36
C SER A 655 3.29 -32.60 4.58
N TYR A 656 4.28 -33.50 4.68
CA TYR A 656 4.27 -34.83 4.08
C TYR A 656 3.14 -35.70 4.66
N GLN A 657 2.99 -35.72 5.99
CA GLN A 657 1.90 -36.44 6.67
C GLN A 657 0.52 -35.95 6.25
N GLN A 658 0.39 -34.65 5.97
CA GLN A 658 -0.84 -34.03 5.45
C GLN A 658 -1.06 -34.28 3.94
N LYS A 659 -0.21 -35.10 3.29
CA LYS A 659 -0.21 -35.35 1.83
C LYS A 659 -0.02 -34.09 0.98
N GLN A 660 0.52 -33.01 1.56
CA GLN A 660 0.86 -31.78 0.85
C GLN A 660 2.28 -31.90 0.28
N PHE A 661 2.49 -32.83 -0.66
CA PHE A 661 3.84 -33.18 -1.15
C PHE A 661 4.59 -31.99 -1.74
N THR A 662 3.89 -31.10 -2.44
CA THR A 662 4.51 -29.87 -2.97
C THR A 662 5.05 -28.99 -1.84
N ARG A 663 4.28 -28.77 -0.76
CA ARG A 663 4.73 -27.99 0.41
C ARG A 663 5.85 -28.68 1.20
N ALA A 664 5.82 -30.02 1.26
CA ALA A 664 6.89 -30.80 1.87
C ALA A 664 8.21 -30.65 1.09
N ILE A 665 8.16 -30.74 -0.24
CA ILE A 665 9.32 -30.51 -1.13
C ILE A 665 9.93 -29.13 -0.90
N GLU A 666 9.08 -28.11 -0.73
CA GLU A 666 9.51 -26.74 -0.46
C GLU A 666 10.29 -26.66 0.85
N SER A 667 9.70 -27.17 1.94
CA SER A 667 10.33 -27.16 3.27
C SER A 667 11.69 -27.86 3.26
N TYR A 668 11.79 -29.03 2.61
CA TYR A 668 13.05 -29.75 2.50
C TYR A 668 14.08 -29.04 1.63
N THR A 669 13.64 -28.41 0.52
CA THR A 669 14.50 -27.65 -0.38
C THR A 669 15.10 -26.45 0.34
N ASP A 670 14.29 -25.74 1.12
CA ASP A 670 14.75 -24.59 1.87
C ASP A 670 15.80 -25.02 2.92
N GLY A 671 15.59 -26.14 3.60
CA GLY A 671 16.57 -26.73 4.53
C GLY A 671 17.90 -27.08 3.84
N ILE A 672 17.85 -27.64 2.62
CA ILE A 672 19.05 -27.97 1.84
C ILE A 672 19.81 -26.71 1.43
N GLN A 673 19.11 -25.67 0.99
CA GLN A 673 19.73 -24.43 0.50
C GLN A 673 20.54 -23.71 1.58
N ILE A 674 20.13 -23.80 2.85
CA ILE A 674 20.81 -23.21 4.01
C ILE A 674 22.28 -23.62 4.10
N VAL A 675 22.58 -24.89 3.80
CA VAL A 675 23.93 -25.44 3.93
C VAL A 675 24.63 -25.66 2.59
N SER A 676 23.97 -25.34 1.47
CA SER A 676 24.48 -25.59 0.11
C SER A 676 25.81 -24.89 -0.23
N ASN A 677 26.13 -23.79 0.47
CA ASN A 677 27.35 -23.00 0.27
C ASN A 677 28.33 -23.09 1.47
N LEU A 678 28.12 -24.03 2.40
CA LEU A 678 28.95 -24.17 3.60
C LEU A 678 29.93 -25.34 3.44
N GLU A 679 31.21 -25.11 3.75
CA GLU A 679 32.24 -26.14 3.82
C GLU A 679 32.47 -26.60 5.27
N GLY A 680 32.84 -27.88 5.46
CA GLY A 680 33.22 -28.41 6.78
C GLY A 680 32.05 -28.64 7.74
N LEU A 681 30.89 -29.09 7.23
CA LEU A 681 29.72 -29.44 8.04
C LEU A 681 30.03 -30.57 9.04
N ASP A 682 29.51 -30.45 10.27
CA ASP A 682 29.64 -31.51 11.26
C ASP A 682 28.77 -32.74 10.92
N LYS A 683 29.04 -33.84 11.63
CA LYS A 683 28.38 -35.13 11.38
C LYS A 683 26.87 -35.09 11.64
N GLU A 684 26.41 -34.27 12.58
CA GLU A 684 25.00 -34.12 12.94
C GLU A 684 24.25 -33.39 11.81
N THR A 685 24.82 -32.29 11.34
CA THR A 685 24.35 -31.50 10.19
C THR A 685 24.26 -32.33 8.94
N LEU A 686 25.31 -33.11 8.62
CA LEU A 686 25.31 -34.01 7.46
C LEU A 686 24.23 -35.10 7.56
N THR A 687 23.91 -35.56 8.77
CA THR A 687 22.85 -36.54 8.99
C THR A 687 21.46 -35.93 8.74
N ILE A 688 21.22 -34.71 9.22
CA ILE A 688 19.96 -34.01 8.94
C ILE A 688 19.85 -33.67 7.46
N LEU A 689 20.95 -33.24 6.82
CA LEU A 689 20.99 -32.96 5.38
C LEU A 689 20.66 -34.21 4.55
N ALA A 690 21.22 -35.37 4.89
CA ALA A 690 20.86 -36.64 4.24
C ALA A 690 19.35 -36.90 4.34
N ASN A 691 18.75 -36.69 5.52
CA ASN A 691 17.31 -36.86 5.72
C ASN A 691 16.48 -35.88 4.87
N LEU A 692 16.90 -34.62 4.76
CA LEU A 692 16.20 -33.65 3.91
C LEU A 692 16.18 -34.09 2.44
N TYR A 693 17.32 -34.53 1.90
CA TYR A 693 17.39 -35.07 0.53
C TYR A 693 16.57 -36.35 0.36
N THR A 694 16.63 -37.32 1.29
CA THR A 694 15.86 -38.57 1.16
C THR A 694 14.36 -38.33 1.26
N LYS A 695 13.91 -37.46 2.18
CA LYS A 695 12.49 -37.09 2.28
C LYS A 695 12.01 -36.29 1.08
N ARG A 696 12.84 -35.41 0.51
CA ARG A 696 12.50 -34.69 -0.74
C ARG A 696 12.42 -35.64 -1.94
N ALA A 697 13.38 -36.56 -2.09
CA ALA A 697 13.35 -37.61 -3.11
C ALA A 697 12.09 -38.48 -3.01
N LEU A 698 11.67 -38.84 -1.80
CA LEU A 698 10.43 -39.58 -1.56
C LEU A 698 9.19 -38.79 -2.00
N CYS A 699 9.16 -37.48 -1.74
CA CYS A 699 8.08 -36.61 -2.21
C CYS A 699 8.05 -36.53 -3.75
N TYR A 700 9.21 -36.37 -4.39
CA TYR A 700 9.32 -36.41 -5.85
C TYR A 700 8.85 -37.75 -6.43
N GLN A 701 9.14 -38.87 -5.77
CA GLN A 701 8.64 -40.18 -6.19
C GLN A 701 7.11 -40.26 -6.13
N ASN A 702 6.48 -39.75 -5.07
CA ASN A 702 5.01 -39.71 -4.94
C ASN A 702 4.34 -38.81 -6.00
N GLU A 703 5.04 -37.76 -6.44
CA GLU A 703 4.59 -36.83 -7.48
C GLU A 703 4.92 -37.31 -8.92
N GLY A 704 5.51 -38.50 -9.09
CA GLY A 704 5.92 -39.02 -10.41
C GLY A 704 7.16 -38.35 -11.01
N LYS A 705 7.87 -37.51 -10.23
CA LYS A 705 9.08 -36.76 -10.63
C LYS A 705 10.35 -37.61 -10.45
N HIS A 706 10.42 -38.73 -11.18
CA HIS A 706 11.44 -39.76 -10.96
C HIS A 706 12.88 -39.31 -11.26
N LYS A 707 13.09 -38.33 -12.16
CA LYS A 707 14.43 -37.78 -12.43
C LYS A 707 14.98 -37.00 -11.24
N GLN A 708 14.17 -36.12 -10.65
CA GLN A 708 14.56 -35.35 -9.47
C GLN A 708 14.76 -36.25 -8.24
N ALA A 709 13.93 -37.30 -8.09
CA ALA A 709 14.13 -38.29 -7.04
C ALA A 709 15.47 -39.04 -7.19
N LEU A 710 15.89 -39.33 -8.41
CA LEU A 710 17.19 -39.95 -8.70
C LEU A 710 18.36 -39.01 -8.34
N GLU A 711 18.29 -37.75 -8.76
CA GLU A 711 19.32 -36.73 -8.48
C GLU A 711 19.56 -36.55 -6.97
N ASP A 712 18.48 -36.43 -6.19
CA ASP A 712 18.57 -36.29 -4.73
C ASP A 712 19.19 -37.53 -4.07
N ALA A 713 18.79 -38.72 -4.50
CA ALA A 713 19.32 -39.97 -3.96
C ALA A 713 20.81 -40.17 -4.33
N GLU A 714 21.21 -39.82 -5.56
CA GLU A 714 22.61 -39.88 -5.99
C GLU A 714 23.47 -38.86 -5.24
N TYR A 715 22.95 -37.66 -4.98
CA TYR A 715 23.67 -36.65 -4.22
C TYR A 715 24.01 -37.12 -2.81
N VAL A 716 23.06 -37.76 -2.10
CA VAL A 716 23.30 -38.31 -0.75
C VAL A 716 24.40 -39.37 -0.79
N LEU A 717 24.35 -40.29 -1.75
CA LEU A 717 25.29 -41.40 -1.85
C LEU A 717 26.70 -40.94 -2.26
N ALA A 718 26.81 -39.94 -3.13
CA ALA A 718 28.09 -39.43 -3.61
C ALA A 718 28.76 -38.47 -2.63
N ASN A 719 27.98 -37.62 -1.95
CA ASN A 719 28.54 -36.45 -1.24
C ASN A 719 28.32 -36.46 0.28
N ILE A 720 27.39 -37.28 0.82
CA ILE A 720 27.01 -37.23 2.24
C ILE A 720 27.27 -38.56 2.94
N GLN A 721 26.57 -39.63 2.52
CA GLN A 721 26.60 -40.95 3.14
C GLN A 721 26.46 -42.04 2.07
N SER A 722 27.57 -42.62 1.64
CA SER A 722 27.62 -43.66 0.59
C SER A 722 26.87 -44.95 0.95
N SER A 723 26.75 -45.28 2.23
CA SER A 723 26.04 -46.46 2.73
C SER A 723 24.61 -46.16 3.23
N ASN A 724 23.99 -45.04 2.80
CA ASN A 724 22.64 -44.68 3.24
C ASN A 724 21.59 -45.59 2.56
N LYS A 725 20.95 -46.44 3.37
CA LYS A 725 20.00 -47.46 2.91
C LYS A 725 18.74 -46.87 2.28
N GLU A 726 18.23 -45.77 2.85
CA GLU A 726 17.02 -45.10 2.35
C GLU A 726 17.30 -44.46 0.97
N ALA A 727 18.46 -43.81 0.81
CA ALA A 727 18.89 -43.25 -0.46
C ALA A 727 19.11 -44.32 -1.54
N LEU A 728 19.75 -45.46 -1.22
CA LEU A 728 19.88 -46.61 -2.13
C LEU A 728 18.51 -47.14 -2.57
N GLN A 729 17.57 -47.29 -1.64
CA GLN A 729 16.22 -47.74 -1.98
C GLN A 729 15.48 -46.75 -2.90
N LEU A 730 15.59 -45.45 -2.63
CA LEU A 730 14.99 -44.38 -3.45
C LEU A 730 15.63 -44.33 -4.86
N LYS A 731 16.95 -44.47 -4.95
CA LYS A 731 17.69 -44.56 -6.22
C LYS A 731 17.23 -45.75 -7.05
N ALA A 732 17.18 -46.95 -6.46
CA ALA A 732 16.75 -48.16 -7.15
C ALA A 732 15.29 -48.05 -7.66
N ASN A 733 14.39 -47.49 -6.85
CA ASN A 733 13.00 -47.23 -7.24
C ASN A 733 12.89 -46.20 -8.37
N ALA A 734 13.65 -45.11 -8.31
CA ALA A 734 13.67 -44.09 -9.36
C ALA A 734 14.20 -44.66 -10.68
N LEU A 735 15.30 -45.43 -10.66
CA LEU A 735 15.86 -46.11 -11.84
C LEU A 735 14.87 -47.10 -12.45
N LYS A 736 14.16 -47.89 -11.62
CA LYS A 736 13.10 -48.79 -12.06
C LYS A 736 11.99 -48.04 -12.79
N ASN A 737 11.49 -46.95 -12.20
CA ASN A 737 10.41 -46.15 -12.80
C ASN A 737 10.85 -45.37 -14.05
N LEU A 738 12.16 -45.13 -14.23
CA LEU A 738 12.74 -44.57 -15.44
C LEU A 738 13.07 -45.63 -16.52
N GLY A 739 12.79 -46.91 -16.28
CA GLY A 739 13.05 -48.02 -17.22
C GLY A 739 14.50 -48.50 -17.25
N ARG A 740 15.37 -48.06 -16.33
CA ARG A 740 16.78 -48.45 -16.22
C ARG A 740 16.92 -49.68 -15.33
N LEU A 741 16.38 -50.81 -15.77
CA LEU A 741 16.20 -52.02 -14.95
C LEU A 741 17.53 -52.66 -14.49
N ASN A 742 18.56 -52.70 -15.34
CA ASN A 742 19.86 -53.26 -14.98
C ASN A 742 20.55 -52.44 -13.87
N ASP A 743 20.49 -51.11 -13.98
CA ASP A 743 21.05 -50.20 -12.98
C ASP A 743 20.28 -50.29 -11.66
N ALA A 744 18.95 -50.44 -11.72
CA ALA A 744 18.10 -50.66 -10.56
C ALA A 744 18.45 -51.98 -9.85
N LEU A 745 18.64 -53.07 -10.61
CA LEU A 745 19.01 -54.38 -10.08
C LEU A 745 20.37 -54.33 -9.37
N ALA A 746 21.37 -53.70 -9.98
CA ALA A 746 22.69 -53.53 -9.38
C ALA A 746 22.61 -52.79 -8.03
N ASN A 747 21.79 -51.73 -7.95
CA ASN A 747 21.62 -50.96 -6.72
C ASN A 747 20.79 -51.71 -5.65
N PHE A 748 19.84 -52.56 -6.05
CA PHE A 748 19.16 -53.47 -5.13
C PHE A 748 20.08 -54.56 -4.54
N ILE A 749 21.03 -55.06 -5.35
CA ILE A 749 22.05 -56.02 -4.88
C ILE A 749 22.96 -55.35 -3.84
N GLU A 750 23.40 -54.11 -4.09
CA GLU A 750 24.18 -53.31 -3.15
C GLU A 750 23.42 -53.07 -1.83
N LEU A 751 22.12 -52.74 -1.90
CA LEU A 751 21.26 -52.58 -0.72
C LEU A 751 21.13 -53.88 0.09
N LEU A 752 21.02 -55.04 -0.57
CA LEU A 752 20.94 -56.36 0.08
C LEU A 752 22.23 -56.72 0.81
N GLN A 753 23.39 -56.36 0.26
CA GLN A 753 24.69 -56.59 0.90
C GLN A 753 24.83 -55.77 2.20
N LEU A 754 24.20 -54.60 2.29
CA LEU A 754 24.23 -53.73 3.47
C LEU A 754 23.13 -54.04 4.51
N SER A 755 22.12 -54.86 4.18
CA SER A 755 21.02 -55.26 5.07
C SER A 755 20.36 -56.57 4.65
N PRO A 756 20.79 -57.72 5.21
CA PRO A 756 20.27 -59.04 4.85
C PRO A 756 18.80 -59.34 5.22
N GLY A 757 17.97 -58.34 5.55
CA GLY A 757 16.64 -58.56 6.16
C GLY A 757 15.49 -57.63 5.75
N THR A 758 15.67 -56.74 4.76
CA THR A 758 14.58 -55.89 4.23
C THR A 758 14.10 -56.38 2.86
N GLY A 759 12.85 -56.07 2.49
CA GLY A 759 12.05 -56.62 1.37
C GLY A 759 12.64 -56.63 -0.06
N ALA A 760 13.93 -56.37 -0.25
CA ALA A 760 14.64 -56.58 -1.51
C ALA A 760 14.71 -58.08 -1.92
N GLN A 761 14.46 -59.03 -1.01
CA GLN A 761 14.25 -60.44 -1.37
C GLN A 761 13.01 -60.66 -2.27
N GLN A 762 11.98 -59.80 -2.21
CA GLN A 762 10.81 -59.94 -3.08
C GLN A 762 11.07 -59.51 -4.53
N VAL A 763 12.08 -58.67 -4.77
CA VAL A 763 12.44 -58.21 -6.13
C VAL A 763 13.25 -59.27 -6.88
N LEU A 764 14.07 -60.07 -6.17
CA LEU A 764 14.84 -61.18 -6.75
C LEU A 764 14.02 -62.45 -7.03
N GLN A 765 12.77 -62.54 -6.55
CA GLN A 765 11.87 -63.68 -6.78
C GLN A 765 10.85 -63.45 -7.91
N ALA A 766 10.91 -62.32 -8.62
CA ALA A 766 10.10 -62.13 -9.83
C ALA A 766 10.71 -62.95 -10.99
N PRO A 767 9.95 -63.83 -11.66
CA PRO A 767 10.46 -64.58 -12.82
C PRO A 767 10.85 -63.59 -13.92
N GLU A 768 11.98 -63.86 -14.59
CA GLU A 768 12.44 -63.14 -15.78
C GLU A 768 11.30 -62.97 -16.79
N LYS A 769 10.83 -61.73 -16.94
CA LYS A 769 10.07 -61.23 -18.10
C LYS A 769 10.46 -59.80 -18.42
#